data_AF-A0A7X7MQR6-F1
#
_entry.id   AF-A0A7X7MQR6-F1
#
_cell.length_a   1.000
_cell.length_b   1.000
_cell.length_c   1.000
_cell.angle_alpha   90.00
_cell.angle_beta   90.00
_cell.angle_gamma   90.00
#
_symmetry.space_group_name_H-M   'P 1'
#
loop_
_entity.id
_entity.type
_entity.pdbx_description
1 polymer ?
#
loop_
_entity_poly.entity_id
_entity_poly.type
_entity_poly.pdbx_seq_one_letter_code
_entity_poly.pdbx_strand_id
1 'polypeptide(L)'
;MNNRGTCRCWTVFFSLSVSLLPAGEYLWTGAAANGLWSDAANWTPAGVPAETNDLATFAASALVASPAAYTGGVSVTAGTLTLVTPADATNVLAGPVSGAGALTVEGPGTLALLGVNSALTGPVAVTNGTLIISDEAALGDAVAPLTIHPSGVLDLGGAATSDSIKIVKPVTVAGTVDNSSTRNQSHAFGGRVTVAAGARFTGSGRFDIRNGTLDLDGQMITKTGTNSVQIVGTTAVTNEPSGTAFSVQAGELLFADAVTFSGTSASTVEVAAAARLAVYLLTHPIPYSVRAAAGVALDIRDQTNWNTNLNIYAGPIELDGDIRATGYPNTLQVLRGPMTGPGGLTVASGETVLASPDNAYTGPTVVSNGVLRPLTPAMLSPASDLTVKNGGTLRLLSAPTAAEGWTDTDIAGLLTPSVFLDLTAKLGIDTSLRDVSLSAPLAGFTHGLAKYGTGTLDYLVPGPTEAGSLAVREGTLNLGPASALTLPAPAAVAVDPASGRTGYLNLSGGASLATADLGQGSNQPALYAGTTGRGVITFTNTASASVGRLDVGRETGSAGIIRLAAGTTLHGRSGLNNSSVIGVNSGSYGYIQNDGGTVTNNGDVIFGLAAGSYGLYRQTAGAFAMAGGTVAPAGTQGGYYGGLTYIGRSGSGHVYVNGGSFVQHGGNQIHMGSRDTVNGGLAVLTVDGDASVSADRIDCCANNPDSRVLINLLGGTLSLRYIWRSAQAGSAAAVNFNGGTFLVPNNPATLFQGGTSCLIYPGGGTIDTAGRNATPGTSLACAPGMGVDAIALGAPGSGYLAPPLVTLSGGGGTGAVAFAEIDPSAGTVTAIRILNPGAGYSSRPSVALTGGGGSGASATVTRIAPQTGGGFTKAGAGTLTLSHPSSYTGPTAVRGGTLSIAADGALPASPVTVGGGGIPATLSLNNRTVTVPSLALDEGGLVIGGIVATPSIIKDSPGVTDLEVLCAAPSALTPGLYAAQIVDTGLTWTAVQQLPLPHAAAELGATLANTPASRWAPNHAGLYAGFIWNRSPTNETWSFAESIDDNALLVLDGEVLFNDARWGSTTVATRTVTPGPHAIELRVYNHGGVGGPAAQDGWTTSDWGFGVDRLGRGLKDTACYERLLDPGDGSLLTVNTNAAAIRAEVRQGTLRLTTGARPGLYAA
;
A
#
# COMPACT_ATOMS: atom_id res chain seq x y z
N MET A 1 64.30 -21.03 62.89
CA MET A 1 65.12 -21.27 64.09
C MET A 1 64.99 -20.08 65.02
N ASN A 2 64.55 -20.36 66.26
CA ASN A 2 64.94 -19.74 67.53
C ASN A 2 65.02 -18.20 67.69
N ASN A 3 64.09 -17.76 68.55
CA ASN A 3 64.33 -17.14 69.86
C ASN A 3 64.31 -15.61 70.03
N ARG A 4 63.48 -15.25 71.02
CA ARG A 4 63.56 -14.16 72.02
C ARG A 4 63.27 -12.74 71.58
N GLY A 5 62.46 -12.06 72.40
CA GLY A 5 62.56 -10.61 72.56
C GLY A 5 61.33 -9.95 73.17
N THR A 6 61.30 -9.87 74.50
CA THR A 6 60.43 -9.06 75.37
C THR A 6 60.31 -7.57 74.98
N CYS A 7 59.12 -6.95 75.07
CA CYS A 7 58.71 -5.98 76.14
C CYS A 7 57.54 -5.04 75.72
N ARG A 8 56.56 -4.95 76.63
CA ARG A 8 55.72 -3.81 77.06
C ARG A 8 54.64 -3.17 76.14
N CYS A 9 53.41 -3.40 76.63
CA CYS A 9 52.38 -2.42 77.01
C CYS A 9 51.43 -1.91 75.91
N TRP A 10 50.13 -2.14 76.12
CA TRP A 10 49.09 -1.12 76.33
C TRP A 10 47.92 -1.77 77.09
N THR A 11 47.41 -1.04 78.08
CA THR A 11 46.27 -1.42 78.92
C THR A 11 44.98 -0.97 78.23
N VAL A 12 43.97 -1.84 78.11
CA VAL A 12 42.58 -1.43 77.91
C VAL A 12 41.70 -2.24 78.88
N PHE A 13 40.94 -1.49 79.67
CA PHE A 13 39.98 -1.96 80.67
C PHE A 13 38.80 -2.68 80.01
N PHE A 14 38.40 -3.83 80.56
CA PHE A 14 37.00 -4.24 80.57
C PHE A 14 36.57 -4.46 82.01
N SER A 15 35.77 -3.52 82.50
CA SER A 15 34.91 -3.71 83.66
C SER A 15 33.75 -4.61 83.26
N LEU A 16 33.66 -5.77 83.89
CA LEU A 16 32.46 -6.58 83.89
C LEU A 16 31.43 -5.87 84.79
N SER A 17 30.44 -5.24 84.20
CA SER A 17 29.30 -4.67 84.94
C SER A 17 28.02 -5.34 84.46
N VAL A 18 27.47 -6.14 85.36
CA VAL A 18 26.10 -6.63 85.36
C VAL A 18 25.16 -5.45 85.66
N SER A 19 24.06 -5.34 84.91
CA SER A 19 22.79 -4.72 85.32
C SER A 19 21.66 -5.40 84.54
N LEU A 20 20.95 -6.38 85.13
CA LEU A 20 19.65 -6.23 85.79
C LEU A 20 18.63 -5.37 85.02
N LEU A 21 17.66 -6.02 84.38
CA LEU A 21 16.25 -5.59 84.22
C LEU A 21 15.36 -6.86 84.07
N PRO A 22 14.05 -6.82 84.39
CA PRO A 22 13.42 -7.77 85.31
C PRO A 22 12.39 -8.72 84.69
N ALA A 23 12.24 -9.88 85.35
CA ALA A 23 11.09 -10.78 85.45
C ALA A 23 10.06 -10.84 84.31
N GLY A 24 10.01 -11.99 83.61
CA GLY A 24 8.78 -12.47 82.98
C GLY A 24 8.90 -13.15 81.61
N GLU A 25 9.97 -13.88 81.30
CA GLU A 25 10.02 -14.71 80.08
C GLU A 25 9.85 -16.18 80.43
N TYR A 26 8.67 -16.74 80.12
CA TYR A 26 8.44 -18.17 80.17
C TYR A 26 9.15 -18.82 78.99
N LEU A 27 10.31 -19.45 79.25
CA LEU A 27 10.85 -20.49 78.41
C LEU A 27 10.00 -21.75 78.61
N TRP A 28 9.28 -22.21 77.58
CA TRP A 28 8.46 -23.42 77.67
C TRP A 28 9.35 -24.67 77.64
N THR A 29 9.72 -25.18 78.81
CA THR A 29 10.33 -26.50 78.99
C THR A 29 9.46 -27.32 79.95
N GLY A 30 8.49 -28.09 79.45
CA GLY A 30 7.78 -29.03 80.32
C GLY A 30 6.41 -29.48 79.83
N ALA A 31 6.18 -30.79 79.91
CA ALA A 31 5.01 -31.50 79.43
C ALA A 31 3.68 -31.16 80.15
N ALA A 32 2.62 -31.25 79.34
CA ALA A 32 1.20 -31.50 79.62
C ALA A 32 0.26 -30.36 80.11
N ALA A 33 -0.87 -30.30 79.39
CA ALA A 33 -2.17 -29.63 79.63
C ALA A 33 -2.12 -28.09 79.63
N ASN A 34 -2.29 -27.35 78.53
CA ASN A 34 -3.18 -27.53 77.37
C ASN A 34 -2.59 -26.91 76.08
N GLY A 35 -1.26 -26.97 75.91
CA GLY A 35 -0.59 -26.65 74.65
C GLY A 35 -0.69 -27.82 73.67
N LEU A 36 -1.57 -27.68 72.67
CA LEU A 36 -1.72 -28.62 71.56
C LEU A 36 -1.03 -28.03 70.31
N TRP A 37 0.16 -28.55 70.00
CA TRP A 37 0.32 -29.28 68.74
C TRP A 37 0.09 -30.74 69.14
N SER A 38 -1.04 -31.31 68.73
CA SER A 38 -1.58 -32.55 69.31
C SER A 38 -0.70 -33.77 69.11
N ASP A 39 -0.67 -34.57 70.19
CA ASP A 39 -0.19 -35.95 70.31
C ASP A 39 1.34 -36.20 70.43
N ALA A 40 1.70 -36.76 71.59
CA ALA A 40 3.05 -37.22 71.93
C ALA A 40 3.50 -38.45 71.09
N ALA A 41 2.63 -39.02 70.27
CA ALA A 41 2.95 -40.12 69.36
C ALA A 41 3.75 -39.71 68.10
N ASN A 42 3.84 -38.40 67.79
CA ASN A 42 4.35 -37.93 66.49
C ASN A 42 5.72 -37.24 66.54
N TRP A 43 6.56 -37.47 67.55
CA TRP A 43 7.88 -36.82 67.63
C TRP A 43 9.00 -37.87 67.69
N THR A 44 9.97 -37.80 66.77
CA THR A 44 11.25 -38.48 66.98
C THR A 44 12.07 -37.70 68.02
N PRO A 45 13.06 -38.32 68.71
CA PRO A 45 13.84 -37.68 69.79
C PRO A 45 14.59 -36.40 69.42
N ALA A 46 14.54 -35.98 68.14
CA ALA A 46 15.19 -34.79 67.60
C ALA A 46 14.26 -33.58 67.42
N GLY A 47 12.98 -33.64 67.80
CA GLY A 47 12.16 -32.43 67.89
C GLY A 47 11.38 -32.01 66.63
N VAL A 48 11.02 -32.95 65.74
CA VAL A 48 10.24 -32.64 64.51
C VAL A 48 8.89 -33.41 64.52
N PRO A 49 7.75 -32.76 64.21
CA PRO A 49 6.43 -33.40 64.10
C PRO A 49 6.34 -34.37 62.90
N ALA A 50 5.70 -35.53 63.10
CA ALA A 50 5.59 -36.62 62.13
C ALA A 50 4.27 -36.65 61.33
N GLU A 51 3.23 -35.88 61.69
CA GLU A 51 2.01 -35.78 60.87
C GLU A 51 1.63 -34.34 60.53
N THR A 52 1.34 -34.13 59.25
CA THR A 52 1.43 -32.85 58.57
C THR A 52 0.12 -32.05 58.51
N ASN A 53 -0.97 -32.45 59.20
CA ASN A 53 -2.32 -31.92 58.93
C ASN A 53 -3.17 -31.43 60.13
N ASP A 54 -2.69 -31.47 61.37
CA ASP A 54 -3.49 -31.04 62.54
C ASP A 54 -3.59 -29.51 62.67
N LEU A 55 -4.69 -28.99 63.25
CA LEU A 55 -4.88 -27.57 63.57
C LEU A 55 -4.19 -27.20 64.90
N ALA A 56 -3.19 -26.32 64.85
CA ALA A 56 -2.55 -25.76 66.03
C ALA A 56 -3.26 -24.51 66.55
N THR A 57 -3.55 -24.42 67.85
CA THR A 57 -4.24 -23.25 68.43
C THR A 57 -3.45 -22.59 69.56
N PHE A 58 -3.29 -21.27 69.49
CA PHE A 58 -2.60 -20.41 70.45
C PHE A 58 -3.56 -19.35 70.98
N ALA A 59 -3.71 -19.26 72.31
CA ALA A 59 -4.63 -18.32 72.99
C ALA A 59 -3.91 -17.30 73.89
N ALA A 60 -2.59 -17.32 73.90
CA ALA A 60 -1.70 -16.38 74.58
C ALA A 60 -0.39 -16.28 73.79
N SER A 61 0.48 -15.32 74.14
CA SER A 61 1.76 -15.16 73.47
C SER A 61 2.64 -16.41 73.61
N ALA A 62 3.25 -16.85 72.52
CA ALA A 62 4.07 -18.05 72.46
C ALA A 62 5.26 -17.85 71.52
N LEU A 63 6.43 -18.33 71.93
CA LEU A 63 7.66 -18.38 71.13
C LEU A 63 7.90 -19.83 70.71
N VAL A 64 7.95 -20.09 69.41
CA VAL A 64 8.01 -21.45 68.84
C VAL A 64 9.08 -21.50 67.74
N ALA A 65 9.90 -22.55 67.72
CA ALA A 65 10.78 -22.80 66.58
C ALA A 65 9.94 -23.15 65.34
N SER A 66 10.18 -22.49 64.20
CA SER A 66 9.41 -22.75 62.99
C SER A 66 9.69 -24.18 62.47
N PRO A 67 8.68 -24.92 61.98
CA PRO A 67 8.87 -26.26 61.43
C PRO A 67 9.50 -26.20 60.05
N ALA A 68 10.32 -27.20 59.69
CA ALA A 68 10.91 -27.29 58.34
C ALA A 68 9.86 -27.24 57.23
N ALA A 69 8.74 -27.93 57.41
CA ALA A 69 7.54 -27.79 56.60
C ALA A 69 6.30 -28.13 57.44
N TYR A 70 5.24 -27.34 57.33
CA TYR A 70 3.96 -27.60 57.98
C TYR A 70 2.78 -27.20 57.09
N THR A 71 1.85 -28.14 56.90
CA THR A 71 0.66 -27.97 56.04
C THR A 71 -0.64 -27.90 56.82
N GLY A 72 -0.61 -28.13 58.15
CA GLY A 72 -1.76 -27.98 59.04
C GLY A 72 -2.14 -26.52 59.30
N GLY A 73 -3.37 -26.29 59.74
CA GLY A 73 -3.83 -24.93 60.08
C GLY A 73 -3.19 -24.40 61.36
N VAL A 74 -3.07 -23.07 61.48
CA VAL A 74 -2.64 -22.38 62.70
C VAL A 74 -3.72 -21.35 63.10
N SER A 75 -4.11 -21.32 64.37
CA SER A 75 -5.07 -20.38 64.92
C SER A 75 -4.44 -19.59 66.06
N VAL A 76 -4.24 -18.29 65.89
CA VAL A 76 -3.73 -17.36 66.90
C VAL A 76 -4.90 -16.52 67.40
N THR A 77 -5.60 -17.00 68.42
CA THR A 77 -6.84 -16.38 68.91
C THR A 77 -6.60 -15.11 69.75
N ALA A 78 -5.48 -15.03 70.48
CA ALA A 78 -5.04 -13.86 71.24
C ALA A 78 -3.52 -13.91 71.52
N GLY A 79 -2.92 -12.78 71.88
CA GLY A 79 -1.47 -12.67 72.11
C GLY A 79 -0.65 -12.63 70.81
N THR A 80 0.66 -12.90 70.89
CA THR A 80 1.57 -12.94 69.75
C THR A 80 2.19 -14.33 69.58
N LEU A 81 2.05 -14.96 68.41
CA LEU A 81 2.80 -16.14 68.04
C LEU A 81 4.10 -15.71 67.34
N THR A 82 5.24 -15.98 67.96
CA THR A 82 6.56 -15.73 67.38
C THR A 82 7.16 -17.03 66.85
N LEU A 83 7.44 -17.07 65.55
CA LEU A 83 8.05 -18.19 64.85
C LEU A 83 9.53 -17.92 64.61
N VAL A 84 10.40 -18.68 65.27
CA VAL A 84 11.86 -18.53 65.20
C VAL A 84 12.45 -19.48 64.17
N THR A 85 13.05 -18.96 63.10
CA THR A 85 13.73 -19.74 62.06
C THR A 85 15.25 -19.69 62.25
N PRO A 86 15.94 -20.83 62.46
CA PRO A 86 17.38 -20.88 62.67
C PRO A 86 18.18 -20.36 61.46
N ALA A 87 19.44 -20.00 61.70
CA ALA A 87 20.36 -19.62 60.62
C ALA A 87 20.46 -20.74 59.56
N ASP A 88 20.58 -20.35 58.30
CA ASP A 88 20.70 -21.24 57.14
C ASP A 88 19.50 -22.18 56.89
N ALA A 89 18.41 -22.06 57.67
CA ALA A 89 17.18 -22.82 57.48
C ALA A 89 16.18 -22.05 56.59
N THR A 90 15.54 -22.77 55.67
CA THR A 90 14.35 -22.28 54.95
C THR A 90 13.18 -23.16 55.34
N ASN A 91 12.28 -22.60 56.15
CA ASN A 91 11.15 -23.29 56.75
C ASN A 91 9.85 -22.85 56.07
N VAL A 92 8.90 -23.76 55.92
CA VAL A 92 7.67 -23.51 55.14
C VAL A 92 6.43 -23.67 56.02
N LEU A 93 5.61 -22.62 56.08
CA LEU A 93 4.26 -22.65 56.63
C LEU A 93 3.25 -22.53 55.48
N ALA A 94 2.72 -23.67 55.05
CA ALA A 94 1.82 -23.79 53.89
C ALA A 94 0.34 -23.86 54.28
N GLY A 95 0.01 -24.25 55.51
CA GLY A 95 -1.37 -24.25 56.00
C GLY A 95 -1.87 -22.85 56.40
N PRO A 96 -3.19 -22.64 56.46
CA PRO A 96 -3.77 -21.33 56.75
C PRO A 96 -3.55 -20.90 58.21
N VAL A 97 -3.21 -19.63 58.41
CA VAL A 97 -3.16 -18.94 59.71
C VAL A 97 -4.44 -18.12 59.91
N SER A 98 -5.01 -18.15 61.10
CA SER A 98 -6.29 -17.50 61.44
C SER A 98 -6.29 -16.91 62.85
N GLY A 99 -7.26 -16.05 63.17
CA GLY A 99 -7.48 -15.50 64.52
C GLY A 99 -7.11 -14.01 64.66
N ALA A 100 -7.29 -13.44 65.85
CA ALA A 100 -7.10 -12.00 66.12
C ALA A 100 -5.74 -11.64 66.75
N GLY A 101 -4.95 -12.64 67.15
CA GLY A 101 -3.60 -12.44 67.68
C GLY A 101 -2.57 -12.15 66.59
N ALA A 102 -1.42 -11.61 67.00
CA ALA A 102 -0.34 -11.22 66.11
C ALA A 102 0.54 -12.40 65.70
N LEU A 103 1.13 -12.32 64.50
CA LEU A 103 2.15 -13.26 64.02
C LEU A 103 3.49 -12.54 63.86
N THR A 104 4.53 -13.02 64.54
CA THR A 104 5.88 -12.48 64.45
C THR A 104 6.83 -13.51 63.84
N VAL A 105 7.64 -13.10 62.87
CA VAL A 105 8.73 -13.88 62.29
C VAL A 105 10.04 -13.42 62.92
N GLU A 106 10.79 -14.35 63.49
CA GLU A 106 12.07 -14.11 64.16
C GLU A 106 13.12 -15.15 63.73
N GLY A 107 14.39 -14.90 64.06
CA GLY A 107 15.52 -15.78 63.79
C GLY A 107 16.15 -15.54 62.40
N PRO A 108 17.45 -15.78 62.23
CA PRO A 108 18.19 -15.33 61.03
C PRO A 108 17.90 -16.10 59.73
N GLY A 109 17.06 -17.14 59.76
CA GLY A 109 16.68 -17.92 58.58
C GLY A 109 15.51 -17.35 57.76
N THR A 110 14.98 -18.16 56.85
CA THR A 110 13.86 -17.78 55.96
C THR A 110 12.59 -18.57 56.31
N LEU A 111 11.50 -17.88 56.59
CA LEU A 111 10.16 -18.46 56.70
C LEU A 111 9.37 -18.17 55.42
N ALA A 112 8.96 -19.21 54.71
CA ALA A 112 8.01 -19.13 53.60
C ALA A 112 6.59 -19.26 54.12
N LEU A 113 5.82 -18.18 54.04
CA LEU A 113 4.41 -18.15 54.40
C LEU A 113 3.59 -18.25 53.10
N LEU A 114 3.06 -19.44 52.83
CA LEU A 114 2.46 -19.78 51.55
C LEU A 114 0.95 -20.09 51.64
N GLY A 115 0.42 -20.21 52.86
CA GLY A 115 -1.01 -20.43 53.11
C GLY A 115 -1.87 -19.19 52.81
N VAL A 116 -3.14 -19.40 52.49
CA VAL A 116 -4.14 -18.32 52.39
C VAL A 116 -4.64 -18.00 53.80
N ASN A 117 -4.24 -16.86 54.33
CA ASN A 117 -4.38 -16.48 55.74
C ASN A 117 -5.45 -15.41 55.96
N SER A 118 -6.46 -15.31 55.10
CA SER A 118 -7.47 -14.22 55.12
C SER A 118 -8.29 -14.09 56.42
N ALA A 119 -8.24 -15.11 57.29
CA ALA A 119 -8.88 -15.10 58.61
C ALA A 119 -7.95 -14.65 59.76
N LEU A 120 -6.68 -14.34 59.48
CA LEU A 120 -5.76 -13.72 60.42
C LEU A 120 -6.00 -12.20 60.41
N THR A 121 -6.61 -11.70 61.47
CA THR A 121 -7.01 -10.29 61.63
C THR A 121 -6.06 -9.50 62.54
N GLY A 122 -5.10 -10.18 63.17
CA GLY A 122 -4.02 -9.55 63.92
C GLY A 122 -2.84 -9.16 63.02
N PRO A 123 -1.94 -8.27 63.50
CA PRO A 123 -0.82 -7.77 62.72
C PRO A 123 0.24 -8.84 62.45
N VAL A 124 0.98 -8.66 61.35
CA VAL A 124 2.16 -9.48 61.03
C VAL A 124 3.42 -8.63 61.21
N ALA A 125 4.43 -9.15 61.91
CA ALA A 125 5.71 -8.49 62.10
C ALA A 125 6.87 -9.40 61.67
N VAL A 126 7.89 -8.82 61.04
CA VAL A 126 9.17 -9.50 60.75
C VAL A 126 10.23 -8.80 61.59
N THR A 127 10.59 -9.39 62.73
CA THR A 127 11.51 -8.78 63.71
C THR A 127 12.98 -9.03 63.36
N ASN A 128 13.28 -10.24 62.89
CA ASN A 128 14.61 -10.68 62.47
C ASN A 128 14.48 -11.85 61.47
N GLY A 129 15.30 -11.88 60.42
CA GLY A 129 15.23 -12.91 59.38
C GLY A 129 14.39 -12.53 58.15
N THR A 130 14.12 -13.52 57.29
CA THR A 130 13.41 -13.31 56.02
C THR A 130 12.03 -13.96 56.05
N LEU A 131 11.00 -13.17 55.73
CA LEU A 131 9.67 -13.67 55.40
C LEU A 131 9.51 -13.65 53.88
N ILE A 132 9.34 -14.82 53.26
CA ILE A 132 9.07 -14.94 51.83
C ILE A 132 7.59 -15.28 51.58
N ILE A 133 6.96 -14.57 50.65
CA ILE A 133 5.54 -14.73 50.31
C ILE A 133 5.33 -14.98 48.81
N SER A 134 4.23 -15.63 48.46
CA SER A 134 3.82 -15.87 47.07
C SER A 134 2.64 -14.98 46.62
N ASP A 135 1.85 -14.47 47.56
CA ASP A 135 0.65 -13.67 47.38
C ASP A 135 0.36 -12.81 48.64
N GLU A 136 -0.40 -11.73 48.54
CA GLU A 136 -0.81 -10.94 49.72
C GLU A 136 -1.64 -11.77 50.71
N ALA A 137 -2.42 -12.74 50.22
CA ALA A 137 -3.25 -13.60 51.05
C ALA A 137 -2.46 -14.32 52.15
N ALA A 138 -1.14 -14.48 52.00
CA ALA A 138 -0.25 -15.00 53.04
C ALA A 138 -0.13 -14.09 54.28
N LEU A 139 -0.40 -12.80 54.16
CA LEU A 139 -0.11 -11.81 55.21
C LEU A 139 -1.29 -11.52 56.14
N GLY A 140 -2.39 -12.26 56.06
CA GLY A 140 -3.60 -11.96 56.84
C GLY A 140 -4.63 -11.11 56.09
N ASP A 141 -5.64 -10.62 56.81
CA ASP A 141 -6.65 -9.71 56.28
C ASP A 141 -6.03 -8.41 55.73
N ALA A 142 -6.75 -7.70 54.87
CA ALA A 142 -6.23 -6.51 54.20
C ALA A 142 -6.15 -5.25 55.08
N VAL A 143 -6.58 -5.31 56.35
CA VAL A 143 -6.67 -4.17 57.27
C VAL A 143 -5.53 -4.18 58.30
N ALA A 144 -5.17 -5.37 58.78
CA ALA A 144 -4.13 -5.57 59.77
C ALA A 144 -2.75 -5.17 59.19
N PRO A 145 -1.95 -4.39 59.94
CA PRO A 145 -0.69 -3.88 59.42
C PRO A 145 0.39 -4.95 59.34
N LEU A 146 1.25 -4.82 58.32
CA LEU A 146 2.53 -5.53 58.23
C LEU A 146 3.65 -4.60 58.70
N THR A 147 4.51 -5.06 59.60
CA THR A 147 5.68 -4.29 60.08
C THR A 147 6.98 -5.05 59.84
N ILE A 148 7.91 -4.44 59.10
CA ILE A 148 9.25 -4.99 58.87
C ILE A 148 10.24 -4.22 59.77
N HIS A 149 10.75 -4.85 60.82
CA HIS A 149 11.72 -4.23 61.74
C HIS A 149 13.12 -4.13 61.11
N PRO A 150 14.06 -3.37 61.71
CA PRO A 150 15.38 -3.11 61.12
C PRO A 150 16.18 -4.34 60.65
N SER A 151 16.03 -5.49 61.32
CA SER A 151 16.70 -6.75 60.95
C SER A 151 15.82 -7.72 60.15
N GLY A 152 14.58 -7.33 59.86
CA GLY A 152 13.62 -8.12 59.10
C GLY A 152 13.73 -7.87 57.59
N VAL A 153 13.44 -8.91 56.81
CA VAL A 153 13.35 -8.87 55.36
C VAL A 153 11.99 -9.39 54.91
N LEU A 154 11.27 -8.60 54.11
CA LEU A 154 10.15 -9.10 53.31
C LEU A 154 10.66 -9.43 51.91
N ASP A 155 10.66 -10.70 51.54
CA ASP A 155 11.04 -11.15 50.22
C ASP A 155 9.81 -11.46 49.34
N LEU A 156 9.72 -10.74 48.23
CA LEU A 156 8.70 -10.88 47.19
C LEU A 156 9.06 -11.99 46.17
N GLY A 157 10.21 -12.63 46.32
CA GLY A 157 10.73 -13.66 45.42
C GLY A 157 9.96 -14.98 45.42
N GLY A 158 9.05 -15.19 46.38
CA GLY A 158 8.21 -16.39 46.46
C GLY A 158 7.07 -16.44 45.44
N ALA A 159 6.84 -15.35 44.69
CA ALA A 159 5.82 -15.28 43.65
C ALA A 159 6.00 -16.36 42.57
N ALA A 160 4.94 -17.13 42.27
CA ALA A 160 4.98 -18.18 41.24
C ALA A 160 5.05 -17.60 39.81
N THR A 161 4.46 -16.43 39.59
CA THR A 161 4.42 -15.72 38.31
C THR A 161 4.75 -14.24 38.52
N SER A 162 5.06 -13.52 37.45
CA SER A 162 5.14 -12.05 37.51
C SER A 162 3.80 -11.45 37.94
N ASP A 163 3.85 -10.32 38.62
CA ASP A 163 2.70 -9.48 39.03
C ASP A 163 1.61 -10.18 39.88
N SER A 164 1.95 -11.29 40.55
CA SER A 164 1.03 -12.01 41.44
C SER A 164 0.92 -11.38 42.83
N ILE A 165 1.99 -10.77 43.34
CA ILE A 165 1.96 -10.11 44.66
C ILE A 165 1.32 -8.73 44.54
N LYS A 166 0.32 -8.44 45.39
CA LYS A 166 -0.48 -7.20 45.38
C LYS A 166 -0.83 -6.74 46.79
N ILE A 167 0.13 -6.26 47.56
CA ILE A 167 -0.07 -5.86 48.96
C ILE A 167 -0.84 -4.53 49.02
N VAL A 168 -2.08 -4.56 49.49
CA VAL A 168 -2.93 -3.35 49.68
C VAL A 168 -3.09 -2.95 51.14
N LYS A 169 -2.74 -3.84 52.09
CA LYS A 169 -2.73 -3.51 53.52
C LYS A 169 -1.70 -2.43 53.88
N PRO A 170 -1.86 -1.75 55.04
CA PRO A 170 -0.83 -0.85 55.55
C PRO A 170 0.48 -1.60 55.85
N VAL A 171 1.60 -1.11 55.32
CA VAL A 171 2.94 -1.67 55.55
C VAL A 171 3.83 -0.61 56.18
N THR A 172 4.53 -0.94 57.27
CA THR A 172 5.61 -0.12 57.83
C THR A 172 6.95 -0.81 57.60
N VAL A 173 7.91 -0.12 56.99
CA VAL A 173 9.22 -0.68 56.63
C VAL A 173 10.34 0.07 57.37
N ALA A 174 10.95 -0.58 58.36
CA ALA A 174 12.24 -0.19 58.95
C ALA A 174 13.40 -1.07 58.48
N GLY A 175 13.10 -2.29 58.00
CA GLY A 175 14.08 -3.25 57.48
C GLY A 175 14.17 -3.28 55.96
N THR A 176 14.27 -4.47 55.38
CA THR A 176 14.47 -4.65 53.93
C THR A 176 13.22 -5.17 53.22
N VAL A 177 12.91 -4.61 52.05
CA VAL A 177 12.05 -5.23 51.05
C VAL A 177 12.92 -5.70 49.90
N ASP A 178 12.90 -7.00 49.62
CA ASP A 178 13.67 -7.65 48.57
C ASP A 178 12.72 -8.27 47.54
N ASN A 179 13.05 -8.18 46.26
CA ASN A 179 12.54 -9.12 45.27
C ASN A 179 13.73 -9.95 44.79
N SER A 180 13.98 -11.05 45.48
CA SER A 180 15.13 -11.91 45.23
C SER A 180 15.01 -12.68 43.90
N SER A 181 13.82 -12.77 43.32
CA SER A 181 13.54 -13.49 42.07
C SER A 181 13.80 -12.66 40.81
N THR A 182 13.87 -13.32 39.64
CA THR A 182 13.93 -12.64 38.34
C THR A 182 12.56 -12.20 37.81
N ARG A 183 11.47 -12.46 38.56
CA ARG A 183 10.10 -12.14 38.15
C ARG A 183 9.78 -10.71 38.56
N ASN A 184 9.20 -9.93 37.65
CA ASN A 184 8.79 -8.57 37.95
C ASN A 184 7.48 -8.58 38.75
N GLN A 185 7.41 -7.78 39.80
CA GLN A 185 6.20 -7.57 40.61
C GLN A 185 5.75 -6.11 40.47
N SER A 186 5.20 -5.79 39.31
CA SER A 186 4.79 -4.45 38.90
C SER A 186 3.56 -3.93 39.67
N HIS A 187 2.98 -4.75 40.54
CA HIS A 187 1.85 -4.42 41.40
C HIS A 187 2.12 -4.70 42.89
N ALA A 188 3.40 -4.87 43.26
CA ALA A 188 3.79 -5.38 44.58
C ALA A 188 3.10 -4.66 45.74
N PHE A 189 3.03 -3.33 45.71
CA PHE A 189 2.35 -2.52 46.71
C PHE A 189 1.30 -1.60 46.08
N GLY A 190 0.04 -1.75 46.47
CA GLY A 190 -1.08 -0.89 46.08
C GLY A 190 -1.69 -0.07 47.23
N GLY A 191 -1.27 -0.34 48.47
CA GLY A 191 -1.75 0.32 49.69
C GLY A 191 -0.88 1.47 50.16
N ARG A 192 -0.91 1.73 51.47
CA ARG A 192 0.01 2.68 52.14
C ARG A 192 1.27 1.95 52.61
N VAL A 193 2.42 2.40 52.13
CA VAL A 193 3.75 1.99 52.60
C VAL A 193 4.37 3.15 53.37
N THR A 194 4.50 3.00 54.68
CA THR A 194 5.16 3.95 55.57
C THR A 194 6.61 3.53 55.79
N VAL A 195 7.53 4.47 55.61
CA VAL A 195 8.98 4.28 55.77
C VAL A 195 9.39 4.65 57.18
N ALA A 196 10.22 3.83 57.80
CA ALA A 196 10.85 4.08 59.09
C ALA A 196 12.38 4.07 58.94
N ALA A 197 13.08 4.53 59.98
CA ALA A 197 14.54 4.62 59.96
C ALA A 197 15.21 3.27 59.63
N GLY A 198 16.06 3.26 58.59
CA GLY A 198 16.79 2.07 58.14
C GLY A 198 16.19 1.34 56.93
N ALA A 199 15.06 1.81 56.39
CA ALA A 199 14.38 1.16 55.28
C ALA A 199 15.27 0.98 54.04
N ARG A 200 15.31 -0.26 53.54
CA ARG A 200 16.11 -0.65 52.38
C ARG A 200 15.29 -1.40 51.35
N PHE A 201 15.33 -0.96 50.10
CA PHE A 201 14.68 -1.63 48.98
C PHE A 201 15.75 -2.23 48.06
N THR A 202 15.64 -3.52 47.73
CA THR A 202 16.69 -4.26 47.01
C THR A 202 16.13 -5.38 46.13
N GLY A 203 17.02 -6.05 45.40
CA GLY A 203 16.71 -7.32 44.74
C GLY A 203 17.32 -7.49 43.36
N SER A 204 16.93 -8.59 42.72
CA SER A 204 17.31 -8.94 41.34
C SER A 204 16.17 -8.69 40.34
N GLY A 205 14.91 -8.80 40.78
CA GLY A 205 13.71 -8.53 40.00
C GLY A 205 13.06 -7.19 40.33
N ARG A 206 12.36 -6.59 39.35
CA ARG A 206 11.64 -5.32 39.55
C ARG A 206 10.50 -5.48 40.56
N PHE A 207 10.22 -4.44 41.34
CA PHE A 207 8.93 -4.30 42.00
C PHE A 207 8.45 -2.85 42.03
N ASP A 208 7.13 -2.67 42.11
CA ASP A 208 6.51 -1.35 42.07
C ASP A 208 5.72 -1.03 43.34
N ILE A 209 5.67 0.26 43.65
CA ILE A 209 4.63 0.87 44.48
C ILE A 209 3.71 1.64 43.53
N ARG A 210 2.47 1.17 43.38
CA ARG A 210 1.56 1.60 42.31
C ARG A 210 0.18 1.99 42.84
N ASN A 211 -0.30 3.17 42.43
CA ASN A 211 -1.64 3.68 42.74
C ASN A 211 -1.98 3.77 44.25
N GLY A 212 -0.96 3.82 45.10
CA GLY A 212 -1.10 3.83 46.56
C GLY A 212 -0.53 5.09 47.21
N THR A 213 0.00 4.94 48.42
CA THR A 213 0.74 6.01 49.11
C THR A 213 2.10 5.49 49.55
N LEU A 214 3.16 6.21 49.20
CA LEU A 214 4.49 6.05 49.79
C LEU A 214 4.72 7.19 50.78
N ASP A 215 4.59 6.89 52.05
CA ASP A 215 4.79 7.83 53.14
C ASP A 215 6.21 7.69 53.68
N LEU A 216 7.04 8.71 53.48
CA LEU A 216 8.44 8.70 53.90
C LEU A 216 8.61 8.98 55.40
N ASP A 217 7.60 9.50 56.10
CA ASP A 217 7.64 9.84 57.54
C ASP A 217 8.91 10.60 57.99
N GLY A 218 9.42 11.49 57.13
CA GLY A 218 10.67 12.22 57.35
C GLY A 218 11.93 11.34 57.34
N GLN A 219 11.87 10.13 56.79
CA GLN A 219 12.96 9.17 56.68
C GLN A 219 13.46 9.03 55.24
N MET A 220 14.60 8.36 55.09
CA MET A 220 15.21 8.04 53.81
C MET A 220 14.92 6.60 53.37
N ILE A 221 14.73 6.39 52.07
CA ILE A 221 14.78 5.05 51.46
C ILE A 221 16.17 4.79 50.91
N THR A 222 16.79 3.66 51.27
CA THR A 222 18.03 3.19 50.65
C THR A 222 17.73 2.17 49.55
N LYS A 223 17.95 2.52 48.28
CA LYS A 223 17.80 1.60 47.14
C LYS A 223 19.14 0.95 46.79
N THR A 224 19.20 -0.38 46.90
CA THR A 224 20.36 -1.20 46.52
C THR A 224 19.96 -2.32 45.56
N GLY A 225 20.89 -3.21 45.19
CA GLY A 225 20.61 -4.31 44.27
C GLY A 225 20.51 -3.85 42.81
N THR A 226 20.57 -4.80 41.88
CA THR A 226 20.59 -4.51 40.43
C THR A 226 19.20 -4.24 39.85
N ASN A 227 18.14 -4.50 40.61
CA ASN A 227 16.77 -4.32 40.16
C ASN A 227 16.35 -2.85 39.97
N SER A 228 15.18 -2.70 39.35
CA SER A 228 14.45 -1.44 39.25
C SER A 228 13.34 -1.41 40.32
N VAL A 229 13.32 -0.38 41.15
CA VAL A 229 12.19 -0.09 42.04
C VAL A 229 11.45 1.09 41.46
N GLN A 230 10.15 0.92 41.22
CA GLN A 230 9.37 1.92 40.51
C GLN A 230 8.22 2.45 41.35
N ILE A 231 7.99 3.75 41.26
CA ILE A 231 6.87 4.46 41.86
C ILE A 231 6.01 4.93 40.68
N VAL A 232 4.81 4.38 40.55
CA VAL A 232 4.08 4.35 39.26
C VAL A 232 2.60 4.67 39.45
N GLY A 233 1.94 5.13 38.38
CA GLY A 233 0.50 5.36 38.37
C GLY A 233 0.13 6.62 39.13
N THR A 234 -0.87 6.52 40.02
CA THR A 234 -1.38 7.64 40.83
C THR A 234 -0.78 7.70 42.23
N THR A 235 0.37 7.05 42.45
CA THR A 235 0.98 6.97 43.79
C THR A 235 1.29 8.36 44.34
N ALA A 236 0.85 8.63 45.58
CA ALA A 236 1.23 9.83 46.32
C ALA A 236 2.48 9.56 47.16
N VAL A 237 3.57 10.28 46.91
CA VAL A 237 4.74 10.33 47.79
C VAL A 237 4.52 11.47 48.79
N THR A 238 4.64 11.16 50.08
CA THR A 238 4.25 12.08 51.17
C THR A 238 5.28 12.11 52.29
N ASN A 239 5.31 13.22 53.05
CA ASN A 239 6.17 13.44 54.22
C ASN A 239 7.67 13.23 53.95
N GLU A 240 8.15 13.71 52.81
CA GLU A 240 9.55 13.64 52.42
C GLU A 240 10.43 14.51 53.33
N PRO A 241 11.60 14.03 53.78
CA PRO A 241 12.47 14.80 54.68
C PRO A 241 13.06 16.05 54.02
N SER A 242 13.44 17.02 54.84
CA SER A 242 14.45 18.02 54.48
C SER A 242 15.82 17.35 54.56
N GLY A 243 16.44 17.05 53.41
CA GLY A 243 17.61 16.18 53.27
C GLY A 243 17.36 15.02 52.32
N THR A 244 18.12 13.93 52.44
CA THR A 244 18.04 12.80 51.51
C THR A 244 16.77 11.99 51.70
N ALA A 245 15.85 12.04 50.74
CA ALA A 245 14.62 11.25 50.71
C ALA A 245 14.87 9.87 50.07
N PHE A 246 15.69 9.83 49.02
CA PHE A 246 16.04 8.60 48.30
C PHE A 246 17.57 8.53 48.12
N SER A 247 18.19 7.47 48.63
CA SER A 247 19.60 7.15 48.39
C SER A 247 19.70 5.94 47.46
N VAL A 248 19.97 6.18 46.18
CA VAL A 248 20.05 5.17 45.12
C VAL A 248 21.50 4.72 44.96
N GLN A 249 21.87 3.64 45.65
CA GLN A 249 23.24 3.14 45.68
C GLN A 249 23.55 2.14 44.56
N ALA A 250 22.54 1.43 44.05
CA ALA A 250 22.67 0.50 42.92
C ALA A 250 21.32 0.27 42.22
N GLY A 251 21.39 -0.14 40.95
CA GLY A 251 20.22 -0.42 40.13
C GLY A 251 19.51 0.86 39.70
N GLU A 252 18.17 0.82 39.67
CA GLU A 252 17.34 1.92 39.18
C GLU A 252 16.25 2.29 40.17
N LEU A 253 16.02 3.59 40.34
CA LEU A 253 14.78 4.16 40.87
C LEU A 253 14.04 4.82 39.72
N LEU A 254 12.74 4.53 39.56
CA LEU A 254 11.93 5.07 38.46
C LEU A 254 10.65 5.74 38.97
N PHE A 255 10.33 6.92 38.42
CA PHE A 255 9.03 7.58 38.59
C PHE A 255 8.22 7.57 37.29
N ALA A 256 6.94 7.20 37.35
CA ALA A 256 6.11 7.08 36.15
C ALA A 256 4.70 7.66 36.29
N ASP A 257 4.10 8.02 35.15
CA ASP A 257 2.69 8.41 35.01
C ASP A 257 2.28 9.64 35.84
N ALA A 258 1.36 9.50 36.80
CA ALA A 258 0.72 10.60 37.54
C ALA A 258 1.11 10.63 39.03
N VAL A 259 2.34 10.19 39.34
CA VAL A 259 2.89 10.26 40.70
C VAL A 259 2.91 11.70 41.19
N THR A 260 2.52 11.91 42.45
CA THR A 260 2.55 13.23 43.10
C THR A 260 3.57 13.22 44.25
N PHE A 261 4.12 14.39 44.55
CA PHE A 261 5.17 14.59 45.53
C PHE A 261 4.76 15.69 46.51
N SER A 262 4.96 15.50 47.81
CA SER A 262 4.71 16.53 48.82
C SER A 262 5.98 17.27 49.24
N GLY A 263 7.15 16.71 48.90
CA GLY A 263 8.45 17.33 49.13
C GLY A 263 8.74 18.50 48.21
N THR A 264 9.84 19.18 48.50
CA THR A 264 10.30 20.38 47.77
C THR A 264 11.76 20.20 47.35
N SER A 265 12.40 21.27 46.87
CA SER A 265 13.85 21.29 46.63
C SER A 265 14.69 21.05 47.89
N ALA A 266 14.09 21.12 49.10
CA ALA A 266 14.75 20.73 50.34
C ALA A 266 14.95 19.21 50.49
N SER A 267 14.22 18.40 49.71
CA SER A 267 14.37 16.95 49.67
C SER A 267 15.32 16.56 48.52
N THR A 268 16.18 15.57 48.75
CA THR A 268 17.23 15.16 47.80
C THR A 268 17.09 13.70 47.37
N VAL A 269 17.28 13.44 46.07
CA VAL A 269 17.59 12.12 45.50
C VAL A 269 19.09 12.04 45.29
N GLU A 270 19.79 11.25 46.10
CA GLU A 270 21.21 10.94 45.91
C GLU A 270 21.35 9.72 45.01
N VAL A 271 22.17 9.81 43.96
CA VAL A 271 22.39 8.72 43.02
C VAL A 271 23.88 8.40 42.94
N ALA A 272 24.25 7.20 43.36
CA ALA A 272 25.64 6.74 43.39
C ALA A 272 26.16 6.35 41.99
N ALA A 273 27.48 6.19 41.89
CA ALA A 273 28.12 5.75 40.66
C ALA A 273 27.54 4.40 40.19
N ALA A 274 27.27 4.29 38.89
CA ALA A 274 26.63 3.13 38.23
C ALA A 274 25.14 2.86 38.59
N ALA A 275 24.51 3.69 39.41
CA ALA A 275 23.06 3.70 39.59
C ALA A 275 22.35 4.61 38.57
N ARG A 276 21.02 4.48 38.48
CA ARG A 276 20.18 5.21 37.52
C ARG A 276 18.97 5.82 38.19
N LEU A 277 18.61 7.02 37.74
CA LEU A 277 17.33 7.65 38.03
C LEU A 277 16.56 7.77 36.73
N ALA A 278 15.39 7.13 36.66
CA ALA A 278 14.62 7.01 35.43
C ALA A 278 13.23 7.63 35.55
N VAL A 279 12.69 8.02 34.40
CA VAL A 279 11.32 8.54 34.27
C VAL A 279 10.58 7.89 33.10
N TYR A 280 9.27 7.72 33.25
CA TYR A 280 8.39 7.15 32.22
C TYR A 280 7.05 7.89 32.18
N LEU A 281 6.80 8.69 31.14
CA LEU A 281 5.54 9.44 30.96
C LEU A 281 5.12 10.24 32.20
N LEU A 282 6.09 10.76 32.96
CA LEU A 282 5.82 11.41 34.23
C LEU A 282 5.18 12.79 33.98
N THR A 283 3.96 12.97 34.45
CA THR A 283 3.10 14.15 34.22
C THR A 283 3.30 15.27 35.23
N HIS A 284 3.74 14.94 36.45
CA HIS A 284 4.03 15.92 37.49
C HIS A 284 5.56 16.08 37.63
N PRO A 285 6.10 17.31 37.62
CA PRO A 285 7.53 17.53 37.77
C PRO A 285 8.08 17.00 39.09
N ILE A 286 9.29 16.43 39.08
CA ILE A 286 10.04 16.01 40.27
C ILE A 286 10.57 17.28 40.98
N PRO A 287 10.08 17.63 42.19
CA PRO A 287 10.46 18.88 42.86
C PRO A 287 11.79 18.79 43.62
N TYR A 288 12.33 17.58 43.79
CA TYR A 288 13.51 17.29 44.60
C TYR A 288 14.81 17.82 43.99
N SER A 289 15.76 18.15 44.86
CA SER A 289 17.16 18.26 44.45
C SER A 289 17.68 16.87 44.03
N VAL A 290 18.53 16.79 43.01
CA VAL A 290 19.19 15.56 42.57
C VAL A 290 20.69 15.71 42.76
N ARG A 291 21.32 14.87 43.57
CA ARG A 291 22.77 14.86 43.78
C ARG A 291 23.34 13.63 43.08
N ALA A 292 24.03 13.83 41.97
CA ALA A 292 24.44 12.76 41.07
C ALA A 292 25.96 12.58 41.07
N ALA A 293 26.41 11.38 41.43
CA ALA A 293 27.80 10.97 41.33
C ALA A 293 28.26 10.76 39.88
N ALA A 294 29.57 10.58 39.69
CA ALA A 294 30.15 10.27 38.39
C ALA A 294 29.54 8.99 37.78
N GLY A 295 29.15 9.07 36.51
CA GLY A 295 28.62 7.95 35.72
C GLY A 295 27.13 7.68 35.89
N VAL A 296 26.40 8.49 36.65
CA VAL A 296 24.93 8.38 36.79
C VAL A 296 24.24 8.57 35.45
N ALA A 297 23.20 7.78 35.19
CA ALA A 297 22.28 7.99 34.07
C ALA A 297 20.95 8.60 34.54
N LEU A 298 20.57 9.73 33.94
CA LEU A 298 19.21 10.28 33.95
C LEU A 298 18.49 9.75 32.71
N ASP A 299 17.60 8.78 32.90
CA ASP A 299 17.14 7.90 31.82
C ASP A 299 15.64 8.05 31.52
N ILE A 300 15.27 8.12 30.25
CA ILE A 300 13.88 8.14 29.81
C ILE A 300 13.49 6.77 29.29
N ARG A 301 12.55 6.10 29.98
CA ARG A 301 12.07 4.76 29.62
C ARG A 301 10.83 4.74 28.72
N ASP A 302 10.32 5.91 28.36
CA ASP A 302 9.17 6.07 27.48
C ASP A 302 9.49 5.62 26.04
N GLN A 303 8.51 5.06 25.33
CA GLN A 303 8.59 4.69 23.91
C GLN A 303 7.59 5.48 23.04
N THR A 304 6.93 6.48 23.61
CA THR A 304 5.90 7.28 22.97
C THR A 304 6.35 8.74 22.80
N ASN A 305 5.54 9.53 22.10
CA ASN A 305 5.93 10.70 21.30
C ASN A 305 6.53 11.90 22.08
N TRP A 306 7.20 12.82 21.34
CA TRP A 306 7.74 14.10 21.83
C TRP A 306 6.72 14.99 22.56
N ASN A 307 6.76 15.00 23.90
CA ASN A 307 5.96 15.89 24.73
C ASN A 307 6.84 16.63 25.76
N THR A 308 6.95 17.95 25.63
CA THR A 308 7.74 18.81 26.53
C THR A 308 7.11 19.01 27.91
N ASN A 309 5.88 18.55 28.13
CA ASN A 309 5.19 18.65 29.41
C ASN A 309 5.39 17.42 30.30
N LEU A 310 6.16 16.44 29.85
CA LEU A 310 6.43 15.21 30.58
C LEU A 310 7.90 15.14 30.99
N ASN A 311 8.21 14.27 31.95
CA ASN A 311 9.58 13.91 32.34
C ASN A 311 10.41 15.13 32.77
N ILE A 312 9.88 15.91 33.72
CA ILE A 312 10.45 17.20 34.16
C ILE A 312 11.14 17.05 35.51
N TYR A 313 12.42 17.40 35.57
CA TYR A 313 13.18 17.59 36.81
C TYR A 313 13.14 19.07 37.18
N ALA A 314 12.33 19.43 38.17
CA ALA A 314 12.09 20.83 38.57
C ALA A 314 13.05 21.32 39.66
N GLY A 315 13.49 20.46 40.57
CA GLY A 315 14.44 20.83 41.61
C GLY A 315 15.90 20.90 41.10
N PRO A 316 16.81 21.53 41.87
CA PRO A 316 18.23 21.67 41.52
C PRO A 316 18.94 20.34 41.24
N ILE A 317 19.99 20.35 40.42
CA ILE A 317 20.79 19.16 40.08
C ILE A 317 22.27 19.43 40.41
N GLU A 318 22.79 18.78 41.44
CA GLU A 318 24.19 18.87 41.84
C GLU A 318 25.00 17.73 41.18
N LEU A 319 25.98 18.09 40.37
CA LEU A 319 26.86 17.20 39.62
C LEU A 319 28.18 17.00 40.37
N ASP A 320 28.26 15.96 41.20
CA ASP A 320 29.52 15.57 41.87
C ASP A 320 30.55 15.01 40.87
N GLY A 321 30.08 14.53 39.72
CA GLY A 321 30.90 14.09 38.59
C GLY A 321 30.09 14.04 37.30
N ASP A 322 30.72 13.61 36.20
CA ASP A 322 30.07 13.61 34.89
C ASP A 322 28.88 12.65 34.83
N ILE A 323 27.71 13.14 34.40
CA ILE A 323 26.49 12.34 34.24
C ILE A 323 26.14 12.12 32.77
N ARG A 324 25.22 11.18 32.52
CA ARG A 324 24.67 10.89 31.21
C ARG A 324 23.15 11.07 31.19
N ALA A 325 22.67 11.87 30.26
CA ALA A 325 21.26 11.91 29.88
C ALA A 325 21.01 10.89 28.76
N THR A 326 20.10 9.94 28.98
CA THR A 326 19.78 8.86 28.03
C THR A 326 18.27 8.73 27.82
N GLY A 327 17.90 8.12 26.70
CA GLY A 327 16.52 7.79 26.39
C GLY A 327 16.37 7.01 25.07
N TYR A 328 15.19 6.45 24.83
CA TYR A 328 14.86 5.83 23.54
C TYR A 328 14.77 6.88 22.41
N PRO A 329 14.84 6.48 21.13
CA PRO A 329 14.63 7.41 20.02
C PRO A 329 13.28 8.15 20.15
N ASN A 330 13.28 9.44 19.83
CA ASN A 330 12.11 10.32 19.90
C ASN A 330 11.52 10.57 21.31
N THR A 331 12.29 10.34 22.36
CA THR A 331 11.93 10.69 23.74
C THR A 331 12.46 12.07 24.12
N LEU A 332 11.86 12.69 25.15
CA LEU A 332 12.29 13.97 25.67
C LEU A 332 12.19 14.05 27.21
N GLN A 333 13.17 14.72 27.82
CA GLN A 333 13.14 15.16 29.23
C GLN A 333 13.49 16.64 29.35
N VAL A 334 13.09 17.25 30.47
CA VAL A 334 13.33 18.67 30.75
C VAL A 334 14.06 18.82 32.08
N LEU A 335 15.24 19.41 32.05
CA LEU A 335 15.99 19.82 33.24
C LEU A 335 15.68 21.30 33.50
N ARG A 336 14.75 21.55 34.42
CA ARG A 336 14.24 22.89 34.75
C ARG A 336 14.92 23.48 35.99
N GLY A 337 15.41 22.66 36.91
CA GLY A 337 16.21 23.15 38.03
C GLY A 337 17.64 23.54 37.62
N PRO A 338 18.29 24.45 38.36
CA PRO A 338 19.69 24.83 38.11
C PRO A 338 20.63 23.66 38.34
N MET A 339 21.62 23.53 37.45
CA MET A 339 22.67 22.52 37.54
C MET A 339 23.98 23.13 38.05
N THR A 340 24.58 22.54 39.09
CA THR A 340 25.80 23.07 39.74
C THR A 340 26.80 21.96 40.02
N GLY A 341 28.04 22.30 40.37
CA GLY A 341 29.06 21.33 40.81
C GLY A 341 30.19 21.07 39.81
N PRO A 342 31.20 20.28 40.18
CA PRO A 342 32.39 20.06 39.36
C PRO A 342 32.16 19.15 38.13
N GLY A 343 31.09 18.35 38.12
CA GLY A 343 30.77 17.41 37.05
C GLY A 343 30.18 18.04 35.79
N GLY A 344 30.20 17.27 34.69
CA GLY A 344 29.64 17.63 33.38
C GLY A 344 28.36 16.89 33.00
N LEU A 345 27.76 17.31 31.89
CA LEU A 345 26.55 16.70 31.31
C LEU A 345 26.87 16.11 29.94
N THR A 346 26.67 14.79 29.79
CA THR A 346 26.70 14.13 28.47
C THR A 346 25.29 13.76 28.03
N VAL A 347 24.79 14.37 26.95
CA VAL A 347 23.54 13.93 26.29
C VAL A 347 23.87 12.81 25.30
N ALA A 348 23.52 11.57 25.66
CA ALA A 348 23.95 10.34 25.00
C ALA A 348 22.89 9.72 24.07
N SER A 349 21.60 10.01 24.29
CA SER A 349 20.49 9.66 23.40
C SER A 349 19.22 10.41 23.84
N GLY A 350 18.14 10.34 23.05
CA GLY A 350 16.92 11.13 23.30
C GLY A 350 17.14 12.63 23.16
N GLU A 351 16.12 13.43 23.50
CA GLU A 351 16.22 14.89 23.57
C GLU A 351 16.23 15.37 25.03
N THR A 352 17.19 16.21 25.39
CA THR A 352 17.28 16.84 26.71
C THR A 352 17.15 18.35 26.57
N VAL A 353 16.13 18.92 27.21
CA VAL A 353 15.87 20.36 27.22
C VAL A 353 16.48 20.98 28.49
N LEU A 354 17.28 22.03 28.33
CA LEU A 354 17.76 22.85 29.45
C LEU A 354 16.89 24.12 29.55
N ALA A 355 16.32 24.33 30.73
CA ALA A 355 15.35 25.39 30.99
C ALA A 355 15.66 26.25 32.23
N SER A 356 16.84 26.10 32.85
CA SER A 356 17.31 26.95 33.95
C SER A 356 18.46 27.88 33.51
N PRO A 357 18.35 29.22 33.70
CA PRO A 357 19.41 30.15 33.33
C PRO A 357 20.56 30.18 34.35
N ASP A 358 20.36 29.55 35.52
CA ASP A 358 21.29 29.58 36.64
C ASP A 358 22.21 28.33 36.66
N ASN A 359 22.51 27.78 35.48
CA ASN A 359 23.43 26.65 35.35
C ASN A 359 24.88 27.11 35.58
N ALA A 360 25.57 26.50 36.55
CA ALA A 360 26.91 26.90 36.99
C ALA A 360 27.87 25.71 37.22
N TYR A 361 27.58 24.55 36.61
CA TYR A 361 28.48 23.40 36.66
C TYR A 361 29.75 23.64 35.81
N THR A 362 30.89 23.12 36.24
CA THR A 362 32.19 23.41 35.58
C THR A 362 32.70 22.27 34.70
N GLY A 363 32.14 21.07 34.81
CA GLY A 363 32.51 19.95 33.94
C GLY A 363 31.97 20.14 32.51
N PRO A 364 32.40 19.31 31.55
CA PRO A 364 32.10 19.49 30.14
C PRO A 364 30.62 19.28 29.80
N THR A 365 30.12 20.01 28.81
CA THR A 365 28.82 19.75 28.18
C THR A 365 29.05 19.02 26.86
N VAL A 366 28.66 17.74 26.79
CA VAL A 366 28.93 16.87 25.63
C VAL A 366 27.62 16.42 25.01
N VAL A 367 27.44 16.63 23.72
CA VAL A 367 26.32 16.10 22.95
C VAL A 367 26.84 14.99 22.03
N SER A 368 26.43 13.75 22.28
CA SER A 368 26.88 12.57 21.56
C SER A 368 25.70 11.64 21.27
N ASN A 369 25.36 11.40 20.01
CA ASN A 369 24.17 10.65 19.54
C ASN A 369 22.78 11.19 19.95
N GLY A 370 22.67 11.99 21.02
CA GLY A 370 21.42 12.62 21.46
C GLY A 370 21.20 14.04 20.92
N VAL A 371 20.12 14.68 21.37
CA VAL A 371 19.77 16.06 21.04
C VAL A 371 19.78 16.90 22.32
N LEU A 372 20.64 17.91 22.38
CA LEU A 372 20.61 18.91 23.45
C LEU A 372 19.85 20.14 22.94
N ARG A 373 18.84 20.59 23.69
CA ARG A 373 18.03 21.77 23.38
C ARG A 373 18.07 22.78 24.52
N PRO A 374 19.09 23.66 24.58
CA PRO A 374 19.08 24.80 25.48
C PRO A 374 18.07 25.84 24.97
N LEU A 375 17.09 26.23 25.79
CA LEU A 375 16.03 27.13 25.34
C LEU A 375 16.57 28.52 24.95
N THR A 376 17.57 29.01 25.68
CA THR A 376 18.27 30.28 25.44
C THR A 376 19.77 30.09 25.66
N PRO A 377 20.64 31.02 25.21
CA PRO A 377 22.07 30.97 25.48
C PRO A 377 22.42 30.88 26.98
N ALA A 378 21.65 31.55 27.83
CA ALA A 378 21.85 31.55 29.28
C ALA A 378 21.60 30.17 29.93
N MET A 379 20.95 29.23 29.22
CA MET A 379 20.69 27.88 29.73
C MET A 379 21.90 26.96 29.63
N LEU A 380 22.97 27.36 28.95
CA LEU A 380 24.25 26.66 29.00
C LEU A 380 25.06 27.17 30.19
N SER A 381 25.82 26.29 30.85
CA SER A 381 26.75 26.77 31.86
C SER A 381 27.87 27.59 31.21
N PRO A 382 28.11 28.85 31.64
CA PRO A 382 29.17 29.68 31.10
C PRO A 382 30.57 29.19 31.51
N ALA A 383 30.66 28.30 32.50
CA ALA A 383 31.91 27.70 32.98
C ALA A 383 32.22 26.34 32.36
N SER A 384 31.37 25.86 31.44
CA SER A 384 31.46 24.53 30.83
C SER A 384 31.85 24.63 29.36
N ASP A 385 32.80 23.79 28.94
CA ASP A 385 33.13 23.62 27.52
C ASP A 385 32.03 22.81 26.81
N LEU A 386 31.44 23.38 25.77
CA LEU A 386 30.43 22.71 24.92
C LEU A 386 31.09 21.97 23.75
N THR A 387 30.76 20.69 23.59
CA THR A 387 31.17 19.87 22.43
C THR A 387 30.02 19.04 21.87
N VAL A 388 30.02 18.85 20.56
CA VAL A 388 29.04 18.08 19.78
C VAL A 388 29.81 17.12 18.88
N LYS A 389 29.50 15.82 18.98
CA LYS A 389 30.22 14.74 18.29
C LYS A 389 29.34 13.51 18.06
N ASN A 390 29.82 12.51 17.33
CA ASN A 390 29.22 11.18 17.16
C ASN A 390 27.70 11.25 16.90
N GLY A 391 27.26 12.00 15.89
CA GLY A 391 25.84 12.11 15.54
C GLY A 391 25.00 13.03 16.45
N GLY A 392 25.59 13.63 17.48
CA GLY A 392 24.92 14.54 18.40
C GLY A 392 24.36 15.79 17.70
N THR A 393 23.22 16.30 18.18
CA THR A 393 22.58 17.49 17.63
C THR A 393 22.42 18.57 18.70
N LEU A 394 22.95 19.76 18.46
CA LEU A 394 22.66 20.95 19.27
C LEU A 394 21.49 21.70 18.63
N ARG A 395 20.30 21.65 19.22
CA ARG A 395 19.07 22.26 18.70
C ARG A 395 18.82 23.63 19.34
N LEU A 396 18.80 24.67 18.53
CA LEU A 396 18.70 26.06 18.96
C LEU A 396 17.36 26.67 18.52
N LEU A 397 16.55 27.13 19.48
CA LEU A 397 15.33 27.88 19.20
C LEU A 397 15.69 29.30 18.77
N SER A 398 15.52 29.61 17.48
CA SER A 398 15.87 30.93 16.95
C SER A 398 14.84 31.98 17.38
N ALA A 399 15.32 33.10 17.93
CA ALA A 399 14.47 34.19 18.41
C ALA A 399 15.10 35.57 18.13
N PRO A 400 14.33 36.67 18.16
CA PRO A 400 14.87 38.02 17.98
C PRO A 400 15.76 38.49 19.15
N THR A 401 15.53 37.95 20.36
CA THR A 401 16.26 38.33 21.57
C THR A 401 16.83 37.11 22.29
N ALA A 402 17.95 37.30 22.99
CA ALA A 402 18.62 36.24 23.76
C ALA A 402 17.80 35.75 24.99
N ALA A 403 16.78 36.51 25.39
CA ALA A 403 15.87 36.13 26.48
C ALA A 403 14.76 35.16 26.02
N GLU A 404 14.39 35.22 24.74
CA GLU A 404 13.35 34.38 24.15
C GLU A 404 13.93 33.12 23.47
N GLY A 405 15.19 33.17 23.05
CA GLY A 405 15.87 32.10 22.35
C GLY A 405 17.27 32.50 21.91
N TRP A 406 17.71 31.99 20.77
CA TRP A 406 19.03 32.20 20.19
C TRP A 406 18.97 33.24 19.07
N THR A 407 19.75 34.31 19.19
CA THR A 407 19.91 35.32 18.14
C THR A 407 20.87 34.83 17.05
N ASP A 408 20.92 35.50 15.90
CA ASP A 408 21.86 35.15 14.84
C ASP A 408 23.33 35.30 15.29
N THR A 409 23.60 36.26 16.19
CA THR A 409 24.93 36.45 16.80
C THR A 409 25.30 35.30 17.73
N ASP A 410 24.36 34.83 18.55
CA ASP A 410 24.60 33.69 19.45
C ASP A 410 24.90 32.42 18.65
N ILE A 411 24.11 32.18 17.59
CA ILE A 411 24.31 31.04 16.68
C ILE A 411 25.70 31.12 16.04
N ALA A 412 26.08 32.29 15.50
CA ALA A 412 27.38 32.48 14.87
C ALA A 412 28.56 32.20 15.83
N GLY A 413 28.42 32.57 17.11
CA GLY A 413 29.43 32.31 18.14
C GLY A 413 29.71 30.83 18.41
N LEU A 414 28.77 29.93 18.07
CA LEU A 414 28.91 28.49 18.27
C LEU A 414 29.53 27.74 17.09
N LEU A 415 29.66 28.37 15.92
CA LEU A 415 30.10 27.71 14.68
C LEU A 415 31.62 27.57 14.59
N THR A 416 32.26 27.13 15.67
CA THR A 416 33.71 26.94 15.76
C THR A 416 34.08 25.44 15.74
N PRO A 417 35.27 25.08 15.23
CA PRO A 417 35.74 23.69 15.26
C PRO A 417 35.93 23.10 16.67
N SER A 418 35.93 23.93 17.71
CA SER A 418 36.00 23.46 19.10
C SER A 418 34.66 22.99 19.65
N VAL A 419 33.54 23.44 19.06
CA VAL A 419 32.20 23.01 19.43
C VAL A 419 31.79 21.77 18.64
N PHE A 420 31.96 21.76 17.32
CA PHE A 420 31.60 20.63 16.46
C PHE A 420 32.86 19.85 16.08
N LEU A 421 33.01 18.62 16.61
CA LEU A 421 34.28 17.89 16.60
C LEU A 421 34.44 16.89 15.45
N ASP A 422 33.36 16.48 14.81
CA ASP A 422 33.38 15.53 13.68
C ASP A 422 32.18 15.74 12.74
N LEU A 423 32.32 15.32 11.48
CA LEU A 423 31.32 15.55 10.41
C LEU A 423 29.92 14.97 10.68
N THR A 424 29.76 14.08 11.66
CA THR A 424 28.45 13.52 12.03
C THR A 424 27.69 14.39 13.03
N ALA A 425 28.37 15.31 13.72
CA ALA A 425 27.76 16.31 14.60
C ALA A 425 26.86 17.26 13.82
N LYS A 426 25.78 17.74 14.45
CA LYS A 426 24.74 18.53 13.77
C LYS A 426 24.35 19.79 14.52
N LEU A 427 24.18 20.87 13.78
CA LEU A 427 23.47 22.06 14.23
C LEU A 427 21.98 21.93 13.89
N GLY A 428 21.12 22.02 14.89
CA GLY A 428 19.68 22.09 14.73
C GLY A 428 19.19 23.53 14.83
N ILE A 429 18.52 24.05 13.81
CA ILE A 429 17.90 25.38 13.83
C ILE A 429 16.38 25.23 13.90
N ASP A 430 15.80 25.65 15.01
CA ASP A 430 14.37 25.63 15.25
C ASP A 430 13.77 27.03 15.01
N THR A 431 12.99 27.12 13.95
CA THR A 431 12.36 28.36 13.43
C THR A 431 10.93 28.55 13.93
N SER A 432 10.57 27.92 15.05
CA SER A 432 9.21 28.01 15.60
C SER A 432 8.79 29.42 16.03
N LEU A 433 9.74 30.31 16.35
CA LEU A 433 9.45 31.69 16.76
C LEU A 433 9.71 32.74 15.67
N ARG A 434 10.55 32.43 14.67
CA ARG A 434 10.83 33.32 13.53
C ARG A 434 11.48 32.57 12.36
N ASP A 435 11.36 33.17 11.18
CA ASP A 435 12.19 32.83 10.03
C ASP A 435 13.64 33.30 10.24
N VAL A 436 14.58 32.59 9.63
CA VAL A 436 16.01 32.80 9.83
C VAL A 436 16.75 32.78 8.50
N SER A 437 17.61 33.78 8.27
CA SER A 437 18.56 33.79 7.17
C SER A 437 19.98 33.83 7.74
N LEU A 438 20.70 32.72 7.66
CA LEU A 438 22.04 32.58 8.26
C LEU A 438 23.15 32.74 7.22
N SER A 439 23.00 33.71 6.32
CA SER A 439 23.92 33.89 5.19
C SER A 439 25.38 34.04 5.66
N ALA A 440 25.74 35.00 6.51
CA ALA A 440 27.13 35.10 6.99
C ALA A 440 27.57 33.99 7.98
N PRO A 441 26.76 33.58 8.99
CA PRO A 441 27.20 32.61 9.99
C PRO A 441 27.53 31.21 9.46
N LEU A 442 26.78 30.69 8.48
CA LEU A 442 26.97 29.32 7.98
C LEU A 442 28.02 29.21 6.85
N ALA A 443 28.64 30.32 6.47
CA ALA A 443 29.68 30.34 5.44
C ALA A 443 30.92 29.57 5.93
N GLY A 444 31.07 28.32 5.49
CA GLY A 444 32.15 27.42 5.90
C GLY A 444 31.77 26.35 6.94
N PHE A 445 30.51 26.24 7.34
CA PHE A 445 30.07 25.21 8.29
C PHE A 445 29.94 23.83 7.60
N THR A 446 30.93 22.96 7.78
CA THR A 446 31.07 21.64 7.12
C THR A 446 30.31 20.48 7.77
N HIS A 447 29.57 20.73 8.84
CA HIS A 447 28.95 19.69 9.67
C HIS A 447 27.47 19.47 9.29
N GLY A 448 26.77 18.58 10.00
CA GLY A 448 25.37 18.31 9.71
C GLY A 448 24.45 19.49 10.07
N LEU A 449 23.38 19.68 9.30
CA LEU A 449 22.37 20.70 9.54
C LEU A 449 20.99 20.05 9.65
N ALA A 450 20.23 20.42 10.67
CA ALA A 450 18.86 19.96 10.89
C ALA A 450 17.92 21.15 11.06
N LYS A 451 16.87 21.22 10.23
CA LYS A 451 15.85 22.25 10.27
C LYS A 451 14.63 21.77 11.08
N TYR A 452 14.25 22.53 12.09
CA TYR A 452 13.07 22.33 12.94
C TYR A 452 12.14 23.55 12.91
N GLY A 453 10.94 23.39 13.46
CA GLY A 453 9.93 24.45 13.55
C GLY A 453 9.24 24.73 12.21
N THR A 454 8.08 25.37 12.27
CA THR A 454 7.19 25.58 11.12
C THR A 454 7.65 26.68 10.17
N GLY A 455 8.53 27.58 10.61
CA GLY A 455 9.07 28.67 9.80
C GLY A 455 10.07 28.25 8.72
N THR A 456 10.75 29.23 8.16
CA THR A 456 11.70 29.12 7.05
C THR A 456 13.13 29.33 7.53
N LEU A 457 14.04 28.48 7.05
CA LEU A 457 15.48 28.68 7.13
C LEU A 457 16.05 28.89 5.72
N ASP A 458 16.67 30.04 5.51
CA ASP A 458 17.34 30.40 4.27
C ASP A 458 18.85 30.17 4.37
N TYR A 459 19.35 29.24 3.56
CA TYR A 459 20.77 28.99 3.34
C TYR A 459 21.17 29.55 1.97
N LEU A 460 21.58 30.82 1.93
CA LEU A 460 21.79 31.56 0.66
C LEU A 460 23.27 31.76 0.29
N VAL A 461 24.19 31.19 1.05
CA VAL A 461 25.63 31.35 0.81
C VAL A 461 26.24 30.22 -0.01
N PRO A 462 27.43 30.46 -0.61
CA PRO A 462 28.30 29.39 -1.06
C PRO A 462 28.53 28.41 0.10
N GLY A 463 27.99 27.21 -0.06
CA GLY A 463 28.18 26.15 0.92
C GLY A 463 29.64 25.66 0.93
N PRO A 464 30.09 25.00 2.00
CA PRO A 464 31.34 24.29 1.94
C PRO A 464 31.27 23.17 0.90
N THR A 465 32.42 22.88 0.27
CA THR A 465 32.52 21.80 -0.72
C THR A 465 32.08 20.45 -0.16
N GLU A 466 32.33 20.20 1.14
CA GLU A 466 31.87 19.03 1.88
C GLU A 466 31.03 19.43 3.10
N ALA A 467 29.87 18.77 3.29
CA ALA A 467 28.95 19.01 4.40
C ALA A 467 28.49 17.70 5.05
N GLY A 468 28.16 17.73 6.35
CA GLY A 468 27.55 16.60 7.06
C GLY A 468 26.10 16.34 6.62
N SER A 469 25.38 15.47 7.35
CA SER A 469 24.00 15.12 6.99
C SER A 469 23.06 16.32 7.00
N LEU A 470 22.14 16.40 6.03
CA LEU A 470 21.11 17.43 5.97
C LEU A 470 19.74 16.85 6.33
N ALA A 471 19.02 17.46 7.28
CA ALA A 471 17.70 17.02 7.68
C ALA A 471 16.69 18.18 7.73
N VAL A 472 15.49 17.96 7.20
CA VAL A 472 14.33 18.85 7.38
C VAL A 472 13.27 18.09 8.18
N ARG A 473 13.11 18.47 9.45
CA ARG A 473 12.18 17.85 10.41
C ARG A 473 10.81 18.54 10.41
N GLU A 474 10.75 19.81 10.00
CA GLU A 474 9.52 20.58 9.85
C GLU A 474 9.79 21.91 9.13
N GLY A 475 8.76 22.49 8.52
CA GLY A 475 8.82 23.80 7.87
C GLY A 475 9.69 23.78 6.61
N THR A 476 10.25 24.93 6.26
CA THR A 476 10.93 25.12 4.97
C THR A 476 12.43 25.36 5.14
N LEU A 477 13.25 24.66 4.35
CA LEU A 477 14.66 24.96 4.12
C LEU A 477 14.86 25.36 2.66
N ASN A 478 15.36 26.57 2.42
CA ASN A 478 15.73 27.05 1.10
C ASN A 478 17.25 26.99 0.92
N LEU A 479 17.70 26.33 -0.15
CA LEU A 479 19.08 26.39 -0.64
C LEU A 479 19.14 27.37 -1.82
N GLY A 480 19.93 28.42 -1.64
CA GLY A 480 20.05 29.51 -2.59
C GLY A 480 20.96 29.19 -3.79
N PRO A 481 21.00 30.07 -4.82
CA PRO A 481 21.69 29.82 -6.08
C PRO A 481 23.19 29.53 -5.99
N ALA A 482 23.85 29.97 -4.92
CA ALA A 482 25.28 29.77 -4.69
C ALA A 482 25.59 28.47 -3.93
N SER A 483 24.58 27.78 -3.39
CA SER A 483 24.78 26.64 -2.51
C SER A 483 25.19 25.40 -3.29
N ALA A 484 26.36 24.85 -3.00
CA ALA A 484 26.85 23.59 -3.54
C ALA A 484 27.27 22.69 -2.38
N LEU A 485 26.47 21.66 -2.09
CA LEU A 485 26.69 20.77 -0.95
C LEU A 485 27.02 19.36 -1.45
N THR A 486 28.21 18.86 -1.10
CA THR A 486 28.55 17.44 -1.29
C THR A 486 28.59 16.73 0.06
N LEU A 487 27.79 15.68 0.21
CA LEU A 487 27.68 14.92 1.46
C LEU A 487 28.52 13.63 1.36
N PRO A 488 29.54 13.43 2.21
CA PRO A 488 30.36 12.23 2.20
C PRO A 488 29.56 11.03 2.73
N ALA A 489 29.94 9.80 2.38
CA ALA A 489 29.32 8.63 3.02
C ALA A 489 29.70 8.56 4.52
N PRO A 490 28.79 8.16 5.42
CA PRO A 490 27.42 7.69 5.19
C PRO A 490 26.34 8.79 5.28
N ALA A 491 26.70 10.07 5.15
CA ALA A 491 25.76 11.18 5.31
C ALA A 491 24.64 11.14 4.27
N ALA A 492 23.44 11.48 4.71
CA ALA A 492 22.23 11.46 3.91
C ALA A 492 21.55 12.83 3.94
N VAL A 493 20.69 13.05 2.94
CA VAL A 493 19.74 14.15 2.91
C VAL A 493 18.37 13.57 3.24
N ALA A 494 17.68 14.12 4.24
CA ALA A 494 16.39 13.63 4.66
C ALA A 494 15.38 14.76 4.84
N VAL A 495 14.33 14.78 4.04
CA VAL A 495 13.11 15.53 4.37
C VAL A 495 12.17 14.57 5.10
N ASP A 496 12.42 14.43 6.40
CA ASP A 496 11.80 13.44 7.30
C ASP A 496 11.14 14.14 8.49
N PRO A 497 9.99 14.79 8.25
CA PRO A 497 9.18 15.30 9.33
C PRO A 497 8.42 14.16 10.02
N ALA A 498 8.06 14.37 11.29
CA ALA A 498 7.20 13.45 12.02
C ALA A 498 5.85 13.26 11.34
N SER A 499 5.17 12.15 11.66
CA SER A 499 3.81 11.87 11.17
C SER A 499 2.87 13.07 11.39
N GLY A 500 2.08 13.40 10.37
CA GLY A 500 1.18 14.54 10.36
C GLY A 500 1.82 15.89 10.02
N ARG A 501 3.15 16.02 10.08
CA ARG A 501 3.89 17.25 9.76
C ARG A 501 4.39 17.23 8.31
N THR A 502 4.73 18.43 7.82
CA THR A 502 5.29 18.62 6.47
C THR A 502 6.63 19.34 6.53
N GLY A 503 7.59 18.86 5.75
CA GLY A 503 8.90 19.47 5.56
C GLY A 503 9.10 19.80 4.08
N TYR A 504 9.71 20.95 3.81
CA TYR A 504 10.00 21.43 2.46
C TYR A 504 11.50 21.70 2.31
N LEU A 505 12.11 21.15 1.27
CA LEU A 505 13.47 21.47 0.83
C LEU A 505 13.39 22.08 -0.57
N ASN A 506 13.71 23.36 -0.70
CA ASN A 506 13.68 24.05 -1.98
C ASN A 506 15.11 24.31 -2.46
N LEU A 507 15.42 23.90 -3.68
CA LEU A 507 16.65 24.21 -4.38
C LEU A 507 16.33 25.16 -5.54
N SER A 508 17.05 26.27 -5.61
CA SER A 508 16.78 27.32 -6.60
C SER A 508 18.04 27.84 -7.27
N GLY A 509 17.91 28.31 -8.51
CA GLY A 509 19.03 28.91 -9.24
C GLY A 509 20.12 27.87 -9.54
N GLY A 510 21.38 28.17 -9.22
CA GLY A 510 22.51 27.26 -9.40
C GLY A 510 22.72 26.26 -8.26
N ALA A 511 21.79 26.15 -7.31
CA ALA A 511 21.94 25.27 -6.15
C ALA A 511 22.20 23.81 -6.58
N SER A 512 23.21 23.17 -5.98
CA SER A 512 23.55 21.78 -6.21
C SER A 512 23.65 20.98 -4.91
N LEU A 513 23.11 19.76 -4.94
CA LEU A 513 23.14 18.82 -3.82
C LEU A 513 23.65 17.47 -4.30
N ALA A 514 24.80 17.05 -3.82
CA ALA A 514 25.41 15.78 -4.18
C ALA A 514 25.61 14.91 -2.94
N THR A 515 25.41 13.61 -3.08
CA THR A 515 25.96 12.63 -2.12
C THR A 515 27.16 11.92 -2.76
N ALA A 516 28.08 11.41 -1.94
CA ALA A 516 29.21 10.62 -2.41
C ALA A 516 28.75 9.43 -3.26
N ASP A 517 29.56 9.09 -4.27
CA ASP A 517 29.39 7.88 -5.08
C ASP A 517 30.39 6.83 -4.65
N LEU A 518 29.90 5.74 -4.04
CA LEU A 518 30.70 4.61 -3.58
C LEU A 518 30.91 3.52 -4.65
N GLY A 519 30.50 3.80 -5.89
CA GLY A 519 30.58 2.87 -7.01
C GLY A 519 29.46 1.82 -7.07
N GLN A 520 29.49 1.03 -8.14
CA GLN A 520 28.51 -0.02 -8.41
C GLN A 520 28.48 -1.08 -7.30
N GLY A 521 27.29 -1.52 -6.87
CA GLY A 521 27.13 -2.62 -5.90
C GLY A 521 27.45 -2.26 -4.43
N SER A 522 27.71 -0.98 -4.13
CA SER A 522 27.92 -0.47 -2.77
C SER A 522 26.64 0.16 -2.19
N ASN A 523 26.47 0.12 -0.86
CA ASN A 523 25.40 0.85 -0.18
C ASN A 523 25.64 2.36 -0.27
N GLN A 524 24.89 3.06 -1.12
CA GLN A 524 25.11 4.49 -1.31
C GLN A 524 24.42 5.33 -0.22
N PRO A 525 24.95 6.52 0.09
CA PRO A 525 24.19 7.56 0.80
C PRO A 525 22.88 7.88 0.07
N ALA A 526 21.86 8.30 0.84
CA ALA A 526 20.50 8.42 0.34
C ALA A 526 19.98 9.86 0.37
N LEU A 527 19.11 10.16 -0.59
CA LEU A 527 18.15 11.24 -0.52
C LEU A 527 16.78 10.65 -0.16
N TYR A 528 16.22 11.08 0.96
CA TYR A 528 14.88 10.71 1.38
C TYR A 528 13.93 11.89 1.24
N ALA A 529 12.84 11.70 0.51
CA ALA A 529 11.69 12.60 0.49
C ALA A 529 10.52 11.90 1.19
N GLY A 530 10.18 12.33 2.41
CA GLY A 530 9.03 11.82 3.16
C GLY A 530 9.21 10.38 3.63
N THR A 531 9.91 10.18 4.76
CA THR A 531 10.07 8.84 5.36
C THR A 531 8.96 8.48 6.33
N THR A 532 8.67 9.31 7.34
CA THR A 532 7.58 9.04 8.30
C THR A 532 6.40 10.01 8.17
N GLY A 533 6.65 11.26 7.79
CA GLY A 533 5.64 12.28 7.50
C GLY A 533 5.57 12.66 6.02
N ARG A 534 5.28 13.95 5.75
CA ARG A 534 5.12 14.49 4.39
C ARG A 534 6.36 15.29 3.98
N GLY A 535 7.18 14.76 3.08
CA GLY A 535 8.39 15.44 2.63
C GLY A 535 8.28 15.91 1.19
N VAL A 536 8.54 17.20 0.96
CA VAL A 536 8.50 17.82 -0.36
C VAL A 536 9.87 18.38 -0.71
N ILE A 537 10.38 18.02 -1.89
CA ILE A 537 11.60 18.61 -2.46
C ILE A 537 11.24 19.30 -3.77
N THR A 538 11.63 20.55 -3.92
CA THR A 538 11.33 21.35 -5.12
C THR A 538 12.62 21.86 -5.75
N PHE A 539 12.78 21.61 -7.04
CA PHE A 539 13.87 22.16 -7.85
C PHE A 539 13.32 23.23 -8.79
N THR A 540 14.00 24.36 -8.86
CA THR A 540 13.66 25.46 -9.78
C THR A 540 14.88 26.00 -10.51
N ASN A 541 14.68 26.60 -11.68
CA ASN A 541 15.74 27.13 -12.55
C ASN A 541 16.74 26.02 -12.94
N THR A 542 18.04 26.21 -12.67
CA THR A 542 19.12 25.28 -13.01
C THR A 542 19.54 24.39 -11.84
N ALA A 543 18.69 24.25 -10.81
CA ALA A 543 19.04 23.52 -9.60
C ALA A 543 19.24 22.04 -9.91
N SER A 544 20.17 21.40 -9.19
CA SER A 544 20.53 20.00 -9.43
C SER A 544 20.68 19.18 -8.15
N ALA A 545 20.32 17.90 -8.23
CA ALA A 545 20.71 16.90 -7.24
C ALA A 545 21.32 15.68 -7.91
N SER A 546 22.41 15.17 -7.34
CA SER A 546 23.09 13.97 -7.79
C SER A 546 23.34 13.03 -6.61
N VAL A 547 22.49 12.03 -6.45
CA VAL A 547 22.31 11.29 -5.21
C VAL A 547 22.53 9.81 -5.41
N GLY A 548 22.97 9.11 -4.36
CA GLY A 548 23.22 7.68 -4.37
C GLY A 548 21.93 6.86 -4.49
N ARG A 549 21.29 6.62 -3.35
CA ARG A 549 19.93 6.08 -3.27
C ARG A 549 18.92 7.22 -3.29
N LEU A 550 17.77 6.99 -3.91
CA LEU A 550 16.62 7.88 -3.84
C LEU A 550 15.41 7.11 -3.29
N ASP A 551 14.88 7.54 -2.15
CA ASP A 551 13.65 6.98 -1.56
C ASP A 551 12.60 8.10 -1.46
N VAL A 552 11.44 7.91 -2.11
CA VAL A 552 10.35 8.89 -2.13
C VAL A 552 9.09 8.23 -1.58
N GLY A 553 8.66 8.62 -0.38
CA GLY A 553 7.54 7.99 0.32
C GLY A 553 7.95 6.62 0.84
N ARG A 554 8.54 6.58 2.03
CA ARG A 554 9.20 5.37 2.52
C ARG A 554 8.31 4.50 3.41
N GLU A 555 7.90 5.02 4.58
CA GLU A 555 7.20 4.23 5.60
C GLU A 555 5.67 4.38 5.49
N THR A 556 4.95 3.53 6.24
CA THR A 556 3.49 3.54 6.29
C THR A 556 2.94 4.93 6.63
N GLY A 557 2.02 5.45 5.81
CA GLY A 557 1.38 6.75 6.01
C GLY A 557 2.23 7.96 5.56
N SER A 558 3.45 7.73 5.08
CA SER A 558 4.31 8.79 4.56
C SER A 558 3.90 9.23 3.15
N ALA A 559 4.19 10.50 2.84
CA ALA A 559 4.05 11.05 1.50
C ALA A 559 5.34 11.75 1.08
N GLY A 560 6.05 11.18 0.11
CA GLY A 560 7.23 11.79 -0.52
C GLY A 560 6.89 12.43 -1.84
N ILE A 561 7.32 13.68 -2.04
CA ILE A 561 7.09 14.44 -3.27
C ILE A 561 8.40 15.06 -3.74
N ILE A 562 8.70 14.92 -5.03
CA ILE A 562 9.76 15.67 -5.72
C ILE A 562 9.15 16.41 -6.92
N ARG A 563 9.42 17.71 -7.03
CA ARG A 563 8.99 18.54 -8.17
C ARG A 563 10.20 19.12 -8.91
N LEU A 564 10.19 18.98 -10.22
CA LEU A 564 11.26 19.40 -11.12
C LEU A 564 10.70 20.37 -12.15
N ALA A 565 11.11 21.63 -12.07
CA ALA A 565 10.80 22.63 -13.08
C ALA A 565 11.74 22.52 -14.30
N ALA A 566 11.41 23.25 -15.37
CA ALA A 566 12.27 23.36 -16.55
C ALA A 566 13.71 23.78 -16.20
N GLY A 567 14.69 23.08 -16.78
CA GLY A 567 16.13 23.36 -16.59
C GLY A 567 16.79 22.66 -15.40
N THR A 568 16.01 21.98 -14.55
CA THR A 568 16.52 21.28 -13.35
C THR A 568 17.02 19.88 -13.66
N THR A 569 17.88 19.32 -12.80
CA THR A 569 18.41 17.96 -12.96
C THR A 569 18.30 17.15 -11.67
N LEU A 570 17.74 15.94 -11.76
CA LEU A 570 17.81 14.93 -10.71
C LEU A 570 18.51 13.69 -11.26
N HIS A 571 19.65 13.34 -10.68
CA HIS A 571 20.45 12.19 -11.06
C HIS A 571 20.55 11.19 -9.91
N GLY A 572 20.18 9.94 -10.14
CA GLY A 572 20.34 8.83 -9.20
C GLY A 572 21.52 7.92 -9.56
N ARG A 573 22.31 7.51 -8.56
CA ARG A 573 23.43 6.57 -8.70
C ARG A 573 23.09 5.24 -8.06
N SER A 574 21.90 4.73 -8.40
CA SER A 574 21.42 3.45 -7.92
C SER A 574 22.16 2.29 -8.59
N GLY A 575 22.33 1.16 -7.90
CA GLY A 575 23.02 -0.04 -8.38
C GLY A 575 22.49 -1.31 -7.72
N LEU A 576 23.18 -2.45 -7.90
CA LEU A 576 22.80 -3.72 -7.24
C LEU A 576 22.66 -3.52 -5.72
N ASN A 577 21.52 -3.95 -5.16
CA ASN A 577 21.11 -3.79 -3.75
C ASN A 577 20.83 -2.35 -3.28
N ASN A 578 20.76 -1.40 -4.20
CA ASN A 578 20.55 0.00 -3.87
C ASN A 578 19.80 0.75 -4.97
N SER A 579 18.48 0.56 -5.04
CA SER A 579 17.58 1.09 -6.09
C SER A 579 17.05 2.50 -5.78
N SER A 580 16.65 3.25 -6.81
CA SER A 580 15.83 4.45 -6.66
C SER A 580 14.36 4.04 -6.55
N VAL A 581 13.72 4.24 -5.40
CA VAL A 581 12.37 3.71 -5.12
C VAL A 581 11.39 4.83 -4.80
N ILE A 582 10.26 4.82 -5.51
CA ILE A 582 9.15 5.75 -5.34
C ILE A 582 7.95 4.93 -4.87
N GLY A 583 7.50 5.15 -3.63
CA GLY A 583 6.57 4.27 -2.92
C GLY A 583 7.27 2.99 -2.49
N VAL A 584 7.85 2.99 -1.28
CA VAL A 584 8.74 1.93 -0.79
C VAL A 584 7.99 0.84 -0.03
N ASN A 585 7.52 1.12 1.18
CA ASN A 585 6.87 0.14 2.06
C ASN A 585 5.34 0.19 1.96
N SER A 586 4.67 -0.79 2.54
CA SER A 586 3.20 -0.86 2.58
C SER A 586 2.59 0.42 3.16
N GLY A 587 1.58 0.98 2.48
CA GLY A 587 0.90 2.21 2.89
C GLY A 587 1.70 3.50 2.67
N SER A 588 2.85 3.45 2.00
CA SER A 588 3.62 4.63 1.60
C SER A 588 3.17 5.20 0.25
N TYR A 589 3.34 6.50 0.07
CA TYR A 589 3.00 7.21 -1.17
C TYR A 589 4.21 8.00 -1.67
N GLY A 590 4.68 7.70 -2.89
CA GLY A 590 5.77 8.42 -3.55
C GLY A 590 5.33 9.09 -4.85
N TYR A 591 5.74 10.34 -5.06
CA TYR A 591 5.41 11.10 -6.26
C TYR A 591 6.60 11.91 -6.79
N ILE A 592 6.86 11.78 -8.09
CA ILE A 592 7.77 12.67 -8.82
C ILE A 592 6.98 13.37 -9.92
N GLN A 593 7.06 14.71 -9.92
CA GLN A 593 6.53 15.60 -10.95
C GLN A 593 7.68 16.19 -11.76
N ASN A 594 7.68 15.93 -13.07
CA ASN A 594 8.65 16.48 -14.01
C ASN A 594 7.96 17.38 -15.04
N ASP A 595 8.09 18.70 -14.87
CA ASP A 595 7.46 19.70 -15.74
C ASP A 595 8.50 20.41 -16.65
N GLY A 596 9.54 19.68 -17.06
CA GLY A 596 10.59 20.20 -17.95
C GLY A 596 12.03 19.95 -17.49
N GLY A 597 12.22 19.28 -16.36
CA GLY A 597 13.54 18.88 -15.86
C GLY A 597 14.09 17.62 -16.53
N THR A 598 15.31 17.27 -16.14
CA THR A 598 16.02 16.06 -16.56
C THR A 598 16.18 15.09 -15.40
N VAL A 599 15.56 13.93 -15.49
CA VAL A 599 15.73 12.82 -14.54
C VAL A 599 16.62 11.77 -15.18
N THR A 600 17.72 11.43 -14.52
CA THR A 600 18.64 10.38 -14.98
C THR A 600 18.97 9.41 -13.85
N ASN A 601 19.32 8.18 -14.20
CA ASN A 601 19.67 7.19 -13.17
C ASN A 601 20.61 6.10 -13.73
N ASN A 602 21.61 5.72 -12.93
CA ASN A 602 22.63 4.77 -13.36
C ASN A 602 22.21 3.29 -13.25
N GLY A 603 21.25 2.96 -12.39
CA GLY A 603 20.81 1.57 -12.15
C GLY A 603 19.29 1.40 -12.07
N ASP A 604 18.80 0.67 -11.08
CA ASP A 604 17.38 0.37 -10.94
C ASP A 604 16.57 1.60 -10.50
N VAL A 605 15.39 1.76 -11.09
CA VAL A 605 14.33 2.64 -10.60
C VAL A 605 13.03 1.85 -10.46
N ILE A 606 12.30 2.05 -9.37
CA ILE A 606 11.11 1.29 -9.02
C ILE A 606 9.98 2.24 -8.63
N PHE A 607 8.85 2.12 -9.31
CA PHE A 607 7.61 2.81 -8.97
C PHE A 607 6.63 1.81 -8.34
N GLY A 608 6.40 1.93 -7.03
CA GLY A 608 5.56 1.03 -6.24
C GLY A 608 6.25 -0.32 -5.99
N LEU A 609 7.00 -0.41 -4.89
CA LEU A 609 7.70 -1.62 -4.48
C LEU A 609 6.78 -2.53 -3.64
N ALA A 610 6.61 -2.31 -2.34
CA ALA A 610 5.85 -3.24 -1.50
C ALA A 610 4.34 -3.24 -1.83
N ALA A 611 3.64 -4.34 -1.53
CA ALA A 611 2.18 -4.34 -1.62
C ALA A 611 1.57 -3.26 -0.72
N GLY A 612 0.56 -2.55 -1.25
CA GLY A 612 -0.03 -1.39 -0.60
C GLY A 612 0.78 -0.09 -0.72
N SER A 613 1.99 -0.12 -1.29
CA SER A 613 2.70 1.11 -1.69
C SER A 613 2.16 1.66 -3.01
N TYR A 614 2.27 2.97 -3.20
CA TYR A 614 1.97 3.62 -4.48
C TYR A 614 3.10 4.54 -4.92
N GLY A 615 3.60 4.30 -6.13
CA GLY A 615 4.61 5.14 -6.78
C GLY A 615 4.09 5.75 -8.07
N LEU A 616 4.13 7.08 -8.16
CA LEU A 616 3.69 7.83 -9.33
C LEU A 616 4.83 8.68 -9.91
N TYR A 617 5.08 8.53 -11.21
CA TYR A 617 5.89 9.45 -12.00
C TYR A 617 5.00 10.16 -13.00
N ARG A 618 4.92 11.49 -12.91
CA ARG A 618 4.21 12.31 -13.90
C ARG A 618 5.21 13.18 -14.64
N GLN A 619 5.14 13.15 -15.96
CA GLN A 619 5.94 14.03 -16.82
C GLN A 619 5.02 14.80 -17.78
N THR A 620 5.17 16.12 -17.81
CA THR A 620 4.48 17.01 -18.76
C THR A 620 5.44 17.60 -19.79
N ALA A 621 6.73 17.67 -19.48
CA ALA A 621 7.81 18.08 -20.39
C ALA A 621 9.16 17.54 -19.87
N GLY A 622 10.23 17.78 -20.62
CA GLY A 622 11.59 17.42 -20.21
C GLY A 622 11.98 15.98 -20.57
N ALA A 623 12.90 15.41 -19.81
CA ALA A 623 13.47 14.10 -20.11
C ALA A 623 13.59 13.21 -18.88
N PHE A 624 13.35 11.92 -19.09
CA PHE A 624 13.76 10.84 -18.22
C PHE A 624 14.65 9.89 -19.01
N ALA A 625 15.84 9.57 -18.51
CA ALA A 625 16.77 8.68 -19.19
C ALA A 625 17.51 7.76 -18.21
N MET A 626 17.32 6.45 -18.36
CA MET A 626 18.19 5.46 -17.71
C MET A 626 19.52 5.38 -18.42
N ALA A 627 20.62 5.28 -17.68
CA ALA A 627 21.90 4.96 -18.28
C ALA A 627 21.87 3.60 -18.99
N GLY A 628 22.77 3.40 -19.96
CA GLY A 628 22.94 2.15 -20.67
C GLY A 628 24.41 1.93 -21.07
N GLY A 629 24.77 0.70 -21.43
CA GLY A 629 26.13 0.32 -21.80
C GLY A 629 26.63 -0.89 -21.02
N THR A 630 27.95 -1.00 -20.85
CA THR A 630 28.57 -2.06 -20.04
C THR A 630 28.42 -1.74 -18.57
N VAL A 631 27.93 -2.70 -17.77
CA VAL A 631 27.83 -2.55 -16.32
C VAL A 631 29.22 -2.36 -15.73
N ALA A 632 29.40 -1.30 -14.94
CA ALA A 632 30.66 -1.05 -14.23
C ALA A 632 30.97 -2.20 -13.25
N PRO A 633 32.25 -2.61 -13.09
CA PRO A 633 32.63 -3.56 -12.06
C PRO A 633 32.26 -3.07 -10.65
N ALA A 634 31.97 -3.99 -9.73
CA ALA A 634 31.64 -3.66 -8.35
C ALA A 634 32.72 -2.79 -7.69
N GLY A 635 32.29 -1.79 -6.92
CA GLY A 635 33.14 -0.79 -6.28
C GLY A 635 33.69 0.29 -7.22
N THR A 636 33.41 0.23 -8.54
CA THR A 636 33.90 1.22 -9.50
C THR A 636 32.86 2.31 -9.75
N GLN A 637 33.28 3.58 -9.70
CA GLN A 637 32.47 4.72 -10.13
C GLN A 637 32.30 4.70 -11.66
N GLY A 638 31.09 4.92 -12.17
CA GLY A 638 30.82 4.78 -13.60
C GLY A 638 29.43 5.24 -14.03
N GLY A 639 29.23 5.36 -15.34
CA GLY A 639 27.99 5.88 -15.92
C GLY A 639 26.80 4.91 -15.89
N TYR A 640 27.02 3.59 -15.91
CA TYR A 640 25.94 2.59 -15.88
C TYR A 640 26.24 1.49 -14.85
N TYR A 641 25.36 1.35 -13.86
CA TYR A 641 25.48 0.42 -12.72
C TYR A 641 24.70 -0.87 -12.89
N GLY A 642 24.03 -1.03 -14.03
CA GLY A 642 23.09 -2.11 -14.25
C GLY A 642 21.76 -1.80 -13.59
N GLY A 643 20.67 -2.01 -14.32
CA GLY A 643 19.35 -1.90 -13.77
C GLY A 643 18.27 -1.59 -14.80
N LEU A 644 17.03 -1.78 -14.38
CA LEU A 644 15.83 -1.63 -15.20
C LEU A 644 14.89 -0.60 -14.58
N THR A 645 13.95 -0.14 -15.40
CA THR A 645 12.76 0.55 -14.90
C THR A 645 11.71 -0.47 -14.52
N TYR A 646 11.26 -0.44 -13.26
CA TYR A 646 10.15 -1.25 -12.77
C TYR A 646 8.93 -0.38 -12.50
N ILE A 647 7.79 -0.72 -13.10
CA ILE A 647 6.49 -0.11 -12.85
C ILE A 647 5.61 -1.15 -12.19
N GLY A 648 5.30 -0.98 -10.90
CA GLY A 648 4.54 -1.91 -10.08
C GLY A 648 5.29 -3.22 -9.85
N ARG A 649 5.96 -3.35 -8.71
CA ARG A 649 6.71 -4.56 -8.33
C ARG A 649 6.11 -5.22 -7.08
N SER A 650 4.93 -5.82 -7.19
CA SER A 650 3.97 -6.15 -6.10
C SER A 650 3.15 -4.96 -5.57
N GLY A 651 3.72 -3.76 -5.57
CA GLY A 651 3.01 -2.50 -5.30
C GLY A 651 2.21 -1.98 -6.50
N SER A 652 1.66 -0.77 -6.35
CA SER A 652 1.00 -0.05 -7.45
C SER A 652 1.94 1.00 -8.03
N GLY A 653 2.28 0.87 -9.32
CA GLY A 653 3.14 1.81 -10.03
C GLY A 653 2.40 2.47 -11.19
N HIS A 654 2.52 3.79 -11.32
CA HIS A 654 1.95 4.54 -12.44
C HIS A 654 2.99 5.50 -13.01
N VAL A 655 3.34 5.29 -14.28
CA VAL A 655 4.15 6.24 -15.06
C VAL A 655 3.23 6.90 -16.07
N TYR A 656 3.01 8.20 -15.91
CA TYR A 656 2.14 9.01 -16.75
C TYR A 656 2.96 10.08 -17.47
N VAL A 657 3.19 9.87 -18.77
CA VAL A 657 3.99 10.74 -19.64
C VAL A 657 3.04 11.42 -20.64
N ASN A 658 2.84 12.72 -20.48
CA ASN A 658 1.97 13.55 -21.34
C ASN A 658 2.76 14.53 -22.23
N GLY A 659 4.08 14.61 -22.04
CA GLY A 659 5.00 15.31 -22.93
C GLY A 659 6.46 14.98 -22.63
N GLY A 660 7.37 15.39 -23.52
CA GLY A 660 8.80 15.12 -23.40
C GLY A 660 9.21 13.67 -23.73
N SER A 661 10.41 13.26 -23.31
CA SER A 661 10.98 11.94 -23.61
C SER A 661 11.15 11.07 -22.36
N PHE A 662 10.79 9.79 -22.42
CA PHE A 662 11.10 8.78 -21.41
C PHE A 662 11.85 7.62 -22.06
N VAL A 663 13.12 7.43 -21.72
CA VAL A 663 14.02 6.54 -22.45
C VAL A 663 14.72 5.55 -21.54
N GLN A 664 14.68 4.27 -21.93
CA GLN A 664 15.52 3.21 -21.42
C GLN A 664 16.63 2.91 -22.46
N HIS A 665 17.88 3.30 -22.17
CA HIS A 665 19.01 3.14 -23.10
C HIS A 665 19.68 1.75 -23.04
N GLY A 666 20.48 1.41 -24.06
CA GLY A 666 21.44 0.29 -24.03
C GLY A 666 20.90 -1.10 -24.29
N GLY A 667 19.73 -1.24 -24.92
CA GLY A 667 19.06 -2.54 -25.11
C GLY A 667 18.31 -3.04 -23.87
N ASN A 668 18.19 -2.20 -22.85
CA ASN A 668 17.47 -2.49 -21.61
C ASN A 668 15.95 -2.37 -21.78
N GLN A 669 15.23 -3.05 -20.91
CA GLN A 669 13.77 -3.22 -20.92
C GLN A 669 13.08 -2.43 -19.80
N ILE A 670 11.77 -2.21 -19.95
CA ILE A 670 10.90 -1.80 -18.85
C ILE A 670 10.18 -3.05 -18.33
N HIS A 671 10.18 -3.24 -17.01
CA HIS A 671 9.45 -4.31 -16.33
C HIS A 671 8.17 -3.76 -15.74
N MET A 672 7.06 -4.42 -16.00
CA MET A 672 5.75 -4.01 -15.49
C MET A 672 5.07 -5.16 -14.75
N GLY A 673 4.62 -4.92 -13.53
CA GLY A 673 3.91 -5.92 -12.74
C GLY A 673 4.79 -7.09 -12.29
N SER A 674 6.09 -6.88 -12.05
CA SER A 674 6.98 -7.94 -11.56
C SER A 674 6.72 -8.25 -10.08
N ARG A 675 7.17 -9.42 -9.61
CA ARG A 675 7.00 -9.82 -8.20
C ARG A 675 8.18 -9.34 -7.36
N ASP A 676 7.91 -8.72 -6.21
CA ASP A 676 8.86 -8.57 -5.12
C ASP A 676 8.69 -9.72 -4.11
N THR A 677 7.75 -9.57 -3.17
CA THR A 677 7.52 -10.52 -2.08
C THR A 677 6.14 -11.20 -2.14
N VAL A 678 5.14 -10.50 -2.67
CA VAL A 678 3.74 -10.98 -2.71
C VAL A 678 3.13 -10.91 -4.11
N ASN A 679 2.07 -11.68 -4.34
CA ASN A 679 1.35 -11.69 -5.61
C ASN A 679 0.53 -10.41 -5.80
N GLY A 680 0.23 -10.09 -7.05
CA GLY A 680 -0.62 -8.96 -7.42
C GLY A 680 0.15 -7.65 -7.62
N GLY A 681 -0.59 -6.54 -7.55
CA GLY A 681 -0.10 -5.21 -7.89
C GLY A 681 -0.62 -4.71 -9.24
N LEU A 682 -0.66 -3.40 -9.39
CA LEU A 682 -1.14 -2.71 -10.58
C LEU A 682 0.01 -1.92 -11.20
N ALA A 683 0.30 -2.16 -12.47
CA ALA A 683 1.30 -1.44 -13.23
C ALA A 683 0.63 -0.70 -14.39
N VAL A 684 0.77 0.63 -14.41
CA VAL A 684 0.17 1.49 -15.43
C VAL A 684 1.25 2.32 -16.10
N LEU A 685 1.35 2.21 -17.42
CA LEU A 685 2.07 3.15 -18.27
C LEU A 685 1.05 3.91 -19.11
N THR A 686 1.02 5.23 -19.03
CA THR A 686 0.17 6.07 -19.88
C THR A 686 1.05 6.99 -20.72
N VAL A 687 0.93 6.88 -22.03
CA VAL A 687 1.62 7.69 -23.04
C VAL A 687 0.58 8.55 -23.74
N ASP A 688 0.60 9.84 -23.47
CA ASP A 688 -0.44 10.80 -23.83
C ASP A 688 0.17 12.04 -24.49
N GLY A 689 -0.67 12.86 -25.12
CA GLY A 689 -0.23 14.09 -25.78
C GLY A 689 0.80 13.81 -26.87
N ASP A 690 1.92 14.54 -26.82
CA ASP A 690 3.05 14.42 -27.75
C ASP A 690 4.25 13.65 -27.15
N ALA A 691 4.05 12.96 -26.03
CA ALA A 691 5.10 12.23 -25.35
C ALA A 691 5.76 11.15 -26.23
N SER A 692 7.06 10.93 -26.02
CA SER A 692 7.79 9.81 -26.60
C SER A 692 8.35 8.89 -25.50
N VAL A 693 7.93 7.64 -25.49
CA VAL A 693 8.47 6.59 -24.60
C VAL A 693 9.22 5.56 -25.44
N SER A 694 10.47 5.26 -25.10
CA SER A 694 11.26 4.26 -25.83
C SER A 694 12.06 3.33 -24.90
N ALA A 695 12.09 2.06 -25.29
CA ALA A 695 12.90 1.02 -24.66
C ALA A 695 13.17 -0.09 -25.68
N ASP A 696 13.98 -1.08 -25.30
CA ASP A 696 14.16 -2.27 -26.11
C ASP A 696 12.85 -3.07 -26.24
N ARG A 697 12.24 -3.37 -25.10
CA ARG A 697 10.95 -4.07 -24.96
C ARG A 697 10.30 -3.77 -23.61
N ILE A 698 9.05 -4.20 -23.45
CA ILE A 698 8.38 -4.27 -22.15
C ILE A 698 8.12 -5.73 -21.78
N ASP A 699 8.55 -6.13 -20.59
CA ASP A 699 8.21 -7.41 -19.99
C ASP A 699 7.12 -7.22 -18.92
N CYS A 700 5.99 -7.90 -19.11
CA CYS A 700 4.80 -7.81 -18.27
C CYS A 700 4.67 -9.05 -17.37
N CYS A 701 4.19 -8.85 -16.15
CA CYS A 701 3.77 -9.90 -15.21
C CYS A 701 4.89 -10.88 -14.81
N ALA A 702 6.15 -10.44 -14.87
CA ALA A 702 7.32 -11.30 -14.64
C ALA A 702 7.26 -12.02 -13.28
N ASN A 703 6.93 -13.32 -13.31
CA ASN A 703 6.78 -14.22 -12.16
C ASN A 703 5.78 -13.74 -11.10
N ASN A 704 4.76 -12.98 -11.49
CA ASN A 704 3.79 -12.39 -10.56
C ASN A 704 2.34 -12.79 -10.88
N PRO A 705 1.78 -13.81 -10.18
CA PRO A 705 0.36 -14.13 -10.24
C PRO A 705 -0.52 -12.93 -9.85
N ASP A 706 -1.74 -12.88 -10.40
CA ASP A 706 -2.75 -11.83 -10.12
C ASP A 706 -2.35 -10.39 -10.46
N SER A 707 -1.14 -10.19 -11.01
CA SER A 707 -0.66 -8.88 -11.43
C SER A 707 -1.41 -8.35 -12.65
N ARG A 708 -1.64 -7.04 -12.68
CA ARG A 708 -2.34 -6.37 -13.77
C ARG A 708 -1.47 -5.29 -14.40
N VAL A 709 -1.28 -5.36 -15.71
CA VAL A 709 -0.50 -4.41 -16.50
C VAL A 709 -1.40 -3.71 -17.52
N LEU A 710 -1.40 -2.38 -17.50
CA LEU A 710 -2.15 -1.54 -18.44
C LEU A 710 -1.19 -0.56 -19.12
N ILE A 711 -1.14 -0.61 -20.45
CA ILE A 711 -0.36 0.31 -21.27
C ILE A 711 -1.36 1.11 -22.10
N ASN A 712 -1.53 2.40 -21.78
CA ASN A 712 -2.52 3.28 -22.39
C ASN A 712 -1.84 4.24 -23.37
N LEU A 713 -2.28 4.25 -24.62
CA LEU A 713 -1.76 5.09 -25.71
C LEU A 713 -2.83 6.10 -26.11
N LEU A 714 -2.77 7.30 -25.53
CA LEU A 714 -3.79 8.36 -25.65
C LEU A 714 -3.40 9.46 -26.65
N GLY A 715 -2.27 9.31 -27.33
CA GLY A 715 -1.77 10.22 -28.37
C GLY A 715 -0.29 9.99 -28.68
N GLY A 716 0.54 9.98 -27.64
CA GLY A 716 1.99 9.90 -27.79
C GLY A 716 2.51 8.60 -28.42
N THR A 717 3.82 8.51 -28.58
CA THR A 717 4.52 7.42 -29.27
C THR A 717 5.20 6.48 -28.28
N LEU A 718 4.88 5.20 -28.36
CA LEU A 718 5.59 4.12 -27.68
C LEU A 718 6.46 3.35 -28.68
N SER A 719 7.78 3.49 -28.59
CA SER A 719 8.75 2.88 -29.49
C SER A 719 9.43 1.66 -28.86
N LEU A 720 9.08 0.46 -29.32
CA LEU A 720 9.54 -0.82 -28.75
C LEU A 720 9.73 -1.90 -29.82
N ARG A 721 10.62 -2.87 -29.58
CA ARG A 721 10.67 -4.08 -30.40
C ARG A 721 9.40 -4.92 -30.23
N TYR A 722 9.01 -5.19 -28.99
CA TYR A 722 7.79 -5.94 -28.66
C TYR A 722 7.40 -5.75 -27.19
N ILE A 723 6.21 -6.23 -26.85
CA ILE A 723 5.69 -6.38 -25.49
C ILE A 723 5.49 -7.87 -25.25
N TRP A 724 6.07 -8.38 -24.16
CA TRP A 724 5.97 -9.79 -23.78
C TRP A 724 5.32 -9.94 -22.42
N ARG A 725 4.28 -10.77 -22.34
CA ARG A 725 3.68 -11.17 -21.06
C ARG A 725 4.21 -12.54 -20.64
N SER A 726 4.80 -12.59 -19.45
CA SER A 726 4.99 -13.85 -18.72
C SER A 726 3.64 -14.27 -18.15
N ALA A 727 2.95 -15.21 -18.79
CA ALA A 727 1.61 -15.61 -18.38
C ALA A 727 1.65 -16.36 -17.03
N GLN A 728 1.03 -15.76 -16.00
CA GLN A 728 0.86 -16.33 -14.66
C GLN A 728 -0.63 -16.50 -14.34
N ALA A 729 -0.96 -17.33 -13.35
CA ALA A 729 -2.33 -17.47 -12.86
C ALA A 729 -2.91 -16.11 -12.47
N GLY A 730 -4.12 -15.79 -12.95
CA GLY A 730 -4.82 -14.53 -12.66
C GLY A 730 -4.19 -13.25 -13.23
N SER A 731 -3.02 -13.34 -13.87
CA SER A 731 -2.33 -12.17 -14.43
C SER A 731 -2.93 -11.70 -15.75
N ALA A 732 -2.87 -10.39 -16.00
CA ALA A 732 -3.37 -9.80 -17.24
C ALA A 732 -2.48 -8.64 -17.70
N ALA A 733 -2.29 -8.51 -19.01
CA ALA A 733 -1.61 -7.38 -19.63
C ALA A 733 -2.41 -6.92 -20.86
N ALA A 734 -2.66 -5.61 -20.96
CA ALA A 734 -3.39 -5.00 -22.06
C ALA A 734 -2.66 -3.78 -22.62
N VAL A 735 -2.60 -3.69 -23.95
CA VAL A 735 -2.23 -2.49 -24.69
C VAL A 735 -3.51 -1.84 -25.20
N ASN A 736 -3.77 -0.62 -24.77
CA ASN A 736 -5.01 0.11 -24.99
C ASN A 736 -4.74 1.31 -25.89
N PHE A 737 -5.21 1.27 -27.12
CA PHE A 737 -5.12 2.36 -28.07
C PHE A 737 -6.34 3.28 -27.96
N ASN A 738 -6.11 4.57 -27.77
CA ASN A 738 -7.13 5.62 -27.79
C ASN A 738 -6.54 6.93 -28.38
N GLY A 739 -5.90 6.82 -29.54
CA GLY A 739 -5.29 7.92 -30.28
C GLY A 739 -3.77 7.80 -30.46
N GLY A 740 -3.09 6.93 -29.70
CA GLY A 740 -1.62 6.86 -29.72
C GLY A 740 -0.98 5.94 -30.76
N THR A 741 0.36 6.01 -30.83
CA THR A 741 1.18 5.28 -31.82
C THR A 741 2.11 4.26 -31.17
N PHE A 742 2.10 3.03 -31.68
CA PHE A 742 3.15 2.05 -31.43
C PHE A 742 4.15 2.07 -32.59
N LEU A 743 5.37 2.53 -32.33
CA LEU A 743 6.44 2.61 -33.32
C LEU A 743 7.35 1.38 -33.22
N VAL A 744 7.66 0.76 -34.35
CA VAL A 744 8.51 -0.41 -34.46
C VAL A 744 9.93 0.02 -34.88
N PRO A 745 10.92 0.04 -33.96
CA PRO A 745 12.25 0.58 -34.26
C PRO A 745 13.21 -0.46 -34.85
N ASN A 746 12.93 -1.77 -34.74
CA ASN A 746 13.75 -2.88 -35.25
C ASN A 746 12.85 -3.96 -35.88
N ASN A 747 13.36 -5.09 -36.40
CA ASN A 747 12.53 -6.17 -36.98
C ASN A 747 12.11 -7.22 -35.92
N PRO A 748 10.96 -7.09 -35.24
CA PRO A 748 10.43 -8.16 -34.40
C PRO A 748 9.75 -9.25 -35.24
N ALA A 749 9.77 -10.50 -34.76
CA ALA A 749 8.88 -11.52 -35.31
C ALA A 749 7.40 -11.23 -34.95
N THR A 750 7.16 -10.82 -33.70
CA THR A 750 5.81 -10.63 -33.13
C THR A 750 5.76 -9.46 -32.14
N LEU A 751 4.75 -8.58 -32.22
CA LEU A 751 4.65 -7.35 -31.40
C LEU A 751 4.08 -7.56 -29.99
N PHE A 752 2.94 -8.24 -29.88
CA PHE A 752 2.23 -8.45 -28.61
C PHE A 752 2.21 -9.95 -28.31
N GLN A 753 3.00 -10.38 -27.33
CA GLN A 753 3.31 -11.79 -27.10
C GLN A 753 2.76 -12.30 -25.76
N GLY A 754 2.77 -13.62 -25.57
CA GLY A 754 2.37 -14.25 -24.31
C GLY A 754 0.89 -14.11 -23.97
N GLY A 755 0.05 -13.80 -24.97
CA GLY A 755 -1.38 -13.55 -24.82
C GLY A 755 -1.74 -12.15 -24.28
N THR A 756 -0.82 -11.18 -24.39
CA THR A 756 -1.13 -9.76 -24.16
C THR A 756 -2.31 -9.34 -25.03
N SER A 757 -3.32 -8.68 -24.47
CA SER A 757 -4.46 -8.18 -25.24
C SER A 757 -4.15 -6.84 -25.92
N CYS A 758 -4.77 -6.60 -27.08
CA CYS A 758 -4.70 -5.33 -27.78
C CYS A 758 -6.12 -4.81 -27.99
N LEU A 759 -6.45 -3.70 -27.33
CA LEU A 759 -7.79 -3.11 -27.33
C LEU A 759 -7.78 -1.75 -28.02
N ILE A 760 -8.70 -1.55 -28.95
CA ILE A 760 -8.92 -0.30 -29.69
C ILE A 760 -10.17 0.39 -29.12
N TYR A 761 -9.95 1.51 -28.41
CA TYR A 761 -10.99 2.40 -27.85
C TYR A 761 -11.44 3.43 -28.91
N PRO A 762 -12.49 4.25 -28.64
CA PRO A 762 -13.09 5.14 -29.65
C PRO A 762 -12.12 6.06 -30.39
N GLY A 763 -11.03 6.51 -29.75
CA GLY A 763 -9.99 7.34 -30.36
C GLY A 763 -9.09 6.61 -31.38
N GLY A 764 -9.21 5.29 -31.52
CA GLY A 764 -8.45 4.49 -32.47
C GLY A 764 -6.98 4.29 -32.09
N GLY A 765 -6.16 3.81 -33.02
CA GLY A 765 -4.73 3.61 -32.78
C GLY A 765 -3.90 3.44 -34.04
N THR A 766 -2.59 3.68 -33.90
CA THR A 766 -1.62 3.55 -35.00
C THR A 766 -0.54 2.53 -34.67
N ILE A 767 -0.24 1.62 -35.59
CA ILE A 767 1.02 0.86 -35.60
C ILE A 767 1.87 1.36 -36.77
N ASP A 768 2.99 2.02 -36.43
CA ASP A 768 3.98 2.48 -37.39
C ASP A 768 5.13 1.48 -37.46
N THR A 769 5.26 0.82 -38.63
CA THR A 769 6.31 -0.17 -38.82
C THR A 769 7.69 0.43 -39.07
N ALA A 770 7.77 1.73 -39.41
CA ALA A 770 8.99 2.45 -39.74
C ALA A 770 10.00 1.67 -40.61
N GLY A 771 9.47 0.96 -41.61
CA GLY A 771 10.26 0.16 -42.57
C GLY A 771 10.52 -1.30 -42.19
N ARG A 772 10.04 -1.76 -41.03
CA ARG A 772 10.27 -3.12 -40.52
C ARG A 772 9.05 -4.02 -40.69
N ASN A 773 9.27 -5.33 -40.75
CA ASN A 773 8.16 -6.28 -40.78
C ASN A 773 7.72 -6.63 -39.36
N ALA A 774 6.42 -6.76 -39.13
CA ALA A 774 5.86 -7.03 -37.81
C ALA A 774 4.53 -7.78 -37.91
N THR A 775 4.21 -8.56 -36.88
CA THR A 775 2.94 -9.29 -36.75
C THR A 775 2.39 -9.09 -35.33
N PRO A 776 1.19 -8.56 -35.10
CA PRO A 776 0.55 -8.61 -33.79
C PRO A 776 0.27 -10.07 -33.42
N GLY A 777 0.73 -10.52 -32.25
CA GLY A 777 0.53 -11.90 -31.79
C GLY A 777 -0.86 -12.17 -31.18
N THR A 778 -1.78 -11.22 -31.33
CA THR A 778 -3.13 -11.21 -30.77
C THR A 778 -4.06 -10.47 -31.74
N SER A 779 -5.36 -10.58 -31.54
CA SER A 779 -6.35 -9.81 -32.29
C SER A 779 -6.29 -8.31 -31.95
N LEU A 780 -6.56 -7.46 -32.94
CA LEU A 780 -6.87 -6.05 -32.68
C LEU A 780 -8.36 -5.97 -32.35
N ALA A 781 -8.70 -5.99 -31.06
CA ALA A 781 -10.08 -6.13 -30.61
C ALA A 781 -10.69 -4.78 -30.23
N CYS A 782 -12.02 -4.62 -30.36
CA CYS A 782 -12.73 -3.55 -29.65
C CYS A 782 -12.84 -3.87 -28.15
N ALA A 783 -12.90 -2.84 -27.33
CA ALA A 783 -13.25 -3.00 -25.92
C ALA A 783 -14.74 -3.44 -25.79
N PRO A 784 -15.05 -4.55 -25.10
CA PRO A 784 -16.42 -5.06 -25.04
C PRO A 784 -17.31 -4.30 -24.03
N GLY A 785 -18.59 -4.17 -24.34
CA GLY A 785 -19.61 -3.67 -23.40
C GLY A 785 -19.46 -2.21 -23.01
N MET A 786 -19.76 -1.88 -21.74
CA MET A 786 -19.71 -0.51 -21.24
C MET A 786 -18.37 -0.21 -20.56
N GLY A 787 -17.93 1.05 -20.64
CA GLY A 787 -16.78 1.63 -19.93
C GLY A 787 -17.19 2.85 -19.12
N VAL A 788 -16.33 3.29 -18.20
CA VAL A 788 -16.49 4.50 -17.39
C VAL A 788 -16.43 5.73 -18.30
N ASP A 789 -17.48 6.53 -18.29
CA ASP A 789 -17.62 7.67 -19.21
C ASP A 789 -17.57 9.02 -18.49
N ALA A 790 -18.03 9.10 -17.24
CA ALA A 790 -17.93 10.32 -16.44
C ALA A 790 -17.72 10.02 -14.96
N ILE A 791 -16.78 10.76 -14.37
CA ILE A 791 -16.51 10.78 -12.94
C ILE A 791 -16.71 12.21 -12.45
N ALA A 792 -17.64 12.39 -11.51
CA ALA A 792 -17.86 13.68 -10.87
C ALA A 792 -17.06 13.74 -9.56
N LEU A 793 -16.41 14.88 -9.32
CA LEU A 793 -15.85 15.21 -8.02
C LEU A 793 -16.99 15.60 -7.08
N GLY A 794 -17.11 14.91 -5.94
CA GLY A 794 -18.11 15.19 -4.91
C GLY A 794 -17.60 16.22 -3.91
N ALA A 795 -16.39 16.00 -3.38
CA ALA A 795 -15.71 16.93 -2.49
C ALA A 795 -14.23 17.05 -2.87
N PRO A 796 -13.65 18.26 -2.84
CA PRO A 796 -12.25 18.47 -3.21
C PRO A 796 -11.25 17.99 -2.15
N GLY A 797 -11.69 17.83 -0.89
CA GLY A 797 -10.82 17.53 0.25
C GLY A 797 -9.85 18.67 0.59
N SER A 798 -8.81 18.38 1.38
CA SER A 798 -7.81 19.36 1.79
C SER A 798 -6.45 18.73 2.10
N GLY A 799 -5.39 19.54 2.08
CA GLY A 799 -4.02 19.14 2.45
C GLY A 799 -3.30 18.25 1.44
N TYR A 800 -3.82 18.09 0.21
CA TYR A 800 -3.16 17.31 -0.83
C TYR A 800 -1.89 18.00 -1.35
N LEU A 801 -0.77 17.29 -1.25
CA LEU A 801 0.52 17.72 -1.80
C LEU A 801 0.80 17.08 -3.17
N ALA A 802 0.10 15.98 -3.48
CA ALA A 802 0.21 15.24 -4.72
C ALA A 802 -1.14 14.61 -5.09
N PRO A 803 -1.36 14.26 -6.37
CA PRO A 803 -2.55 13.53 -6.84
C PRO A 803 -2.83 12.24 -6.03
N PRO A 804 -3.99 12.10 -5.35
CA PRO A 804 -4.33 10.80 -4.76
C PRO A 804 -4.47 9.71 -5.83
N LEU A 805 -4.14 8.47 -5.46
CA LEU A 805 -4.43 7.30 -6.29
C LEU A 805 -5.95 7.17 -6.44
N VAL A 806 -6.41 7.12 -7.69
CA VAL A 806 -7.82 6.84 -8.02
C VAL A 806 -8.00 5.35 -8.24
N THR A 807 -8.69 4.68 -7.32
CA THR A 807 -9.02 3.25 -7.45
C THR A 807 -10.48 3.08 -7.84
N LEU A 808 -10.73 2.37 -8.94
CA LEU A 808 -12.05 2.01 -9.45
C LEU A 808 -12.30 0.53 -9.15
N SER A 809 -13.35 0.21 -8.40
CA SER A 809 -13.64 -1.17 -7.99
C SER A 809 -15.13 -1.51 -8.08
N GLY A 810 -15.45 -2.78 -8.32
CA GLY A 810 -16.82 -3.26 -8.53
C GLY A 810 -17.34 -2.97 -9.95
N GLY A 811 -18.66 -2.97 -10.12
CA GLY A 811 -19.31 -2.66 -11.40
C GLY A 811 -19.27 -3.77 -12.46
N GLY A 812 -18.65 -4.92 -12.17
CA GLY A 812 -18.53 -6.08 -13.07
C GLY A 812 -17.45 -5.98 -14.16
N GLY A 813 -16.95 -4.76 -14.44
CA GLY A 813 -15.93 -4.50 -15.46
C GLY A 813 -14.51 -4.41 -14.92
N THR A 814 -13.55 -4.18 -15.82
CA THR A 814 -12.12 -4.04 -15.49
C THR A 814 -11.40 -3.05 -16.41
N GLY A 815 -10.19 -2.64 -16.05
CA GLY A 815 -9.29 -1.87 -16.92
C GLY A 815 -9.47 -0.35 -16.86
N ALA A 816 -10.45 0.16 -16.11
CA ALA A 816 -10.59 1.61 -15.94
C ALA A 816 -9.41 2.19 -15.14
N VAL A 817 -8.85 3.29 -15.64
CA VAL A 817 -7.77 4.05 -15.02
C VAL A 817 -8.17 5.51 -15.01
N ALA A 818 -8.01 6.17 -13.87
CA ALA A 818 -8.24 7.59 -13.75
C ALA A 818 -7.10 8.26 -12.99
N PHE A 819 -6.97 9.57 -13.16
CA PHE A 819 -5.96 10.40 -12.55
C PHE A 819 -6.63 11.58 -11.86
N ALA A 820 -6.26 11.86 -10.62
CA ALA A 820 -6.74 13.03 -9.90
C ALA A 820 -5.87 14.24 -10.25
N GLU A 821 -6.51 15.34 -10.66
CA GLU A 821 -5.85 16.62 -10.79
C GLU A 821 -5.96 17.37 -9.46
N ILE A 822 -4.92 18.12 -9.10
CA ILE A 822 -4.88 18.88 -7.85
C ILE A 822 -4.43 20.30 -8.11
N ASP A 823 -4.83 21.20 -7.21
CA ASP A 823 -4.14 22.47 -6.97
C ASP A 823 -3.25 22.27 -5.74
N PRO A 824 -1.92 22.15 -5.90
CA PRO A 824 -0.99 21.95 -4.78
C PRO A 824 -0.91 23.15 -3.83
N SER A 825 -1.27 24.36 -4.30
CA SER A 825 -1.24 25.58 -3.49
C SER A 825 -2.46 25.67 -2.58
N ALA A 826 -3.65 25.34 -3.11
CA ALA A 826 -4.87 25.22 -2.33
C ALA A 826 -4.95 23.91 -1.53
N GLY A 827 -4.17 22.90 -1.91
CA GLY A 827 -4.17 21.57 -1.30
C GLY A 827 -5.43 20.76 -1.60
N THR A 828 -6.04 20.96 -2.78
CA THR A 828 -7.36 20.39 -3.13
C THR A 828 -7.32 19.55 -4.40
N VAL A 829 -8.18 18.53 -4.50
CA VAL A 829 -8.46 17.83 -5.77
C VAL A 829 -9.40 18.69 -6.61
N THR A 830 -9.06 18.90 -7.88
CA THR A 830 -9.79 19.79 -8.81
C THR A 830 -10.60 19.03 -9.85
N ALA A 831 -10.13 17.86 -10.30
CA ALA A 831 -10.83 17.03 -11.27
C ALA A 831 -10.40 15.56 -11.18
N ILE A 832 -11.20 14.65 -11.75
CA ILE A 832 -10.83 13.26 -11.98
C ILE A 832 -10.85 13.00 -13.49
N ARG A 833 -9.67 12.89 -14.09
CA ARG A 833 -9.50 12.62 -15.52
C ARG A 833 -9.51 11.12 -15.78
N ILE A 834 -10.39 10.66 -16.66
CA ILE A 834 -10.38 9.26 -17.12
C ILE A 834 -9.22 9.11 -18.12
N LEU A 835 -8.26 8.24 -17.80
CA LEU A 835 -7.16 7.89 -18.69
C LEU A 835 -7.47 6.63 -19.50
N ASN A 836 -8.25 5.72 -18.93
CA ASN A 836 -8.79 4.58 -19.64
C ASN A 836 -10.20 4.31 -19.10
N PRO A 837 -11.24 4.27 -19.95
CA PRO A 837 -12.61 4.01 -19.50
C PRO A 837 -12.82 2.55 -19.03
N GLY A 838 -11.93 1.63 -19.41
CA GLY A 838 -12.10 0.20 -19.16
C GLY A 838 -13.25 -0.40 -19.95
N ALA A 839 -13.61 -1.64 -19.64
CA ALA A 839 -14.59 -2.43 -20.40
C ALA A 839 -15.37 -3.42 -19.53
N GLY A 840 -16.51 -3.86 -20.05
CA GLY A 840 -17.34 -4.91 -19.45
C GLY A 840 -18.15 -4.50 -18.22
N TYR A 841 -18.31 -3.21 -17.93
CA TYR A 841 -19.10 -2.75 -16.79
C TYR A 841 -20.60 -3.01 -17.00
N SER A 842 -21.26 -3.63 -16.03
CA SER A 842 -22.71 -3.83 -15.98
C SER A 842 -23.40 -2.85 -15.03
N SER A 843 -22.62 -2.21 -14.15
CA SER A 843 -23.06 -1.14 -13.26
C SER A 843 -21.88 -0.19 -12.98
N ARG A 844 -22.17 0.97 -12.39
CA ARG A 844 -21.14 1.99 -12.08
C ARG A 844 -20.20 1.47 -11.00
N PRO A 845 -18.86 1.46 -11.21
CA PRO A 845 -17.92 1.10 -10.17
C PRO A 845 -17.85 2.20 -9.10
N SER A 846 -17.35 1.84 -7.91
CA SER A 846 -17.04 2.77 -6.84
C SER A 846 -15.67 3.42 -7.04
N VAL A 847 -15.48 4.63 -6.48
CA VAL A 847 -14.21 5.38 -6.54
C VAL A 847 -13.66 5.53 -5.13
N ALA A 848 -12.39 5.17 -4.93
CA ALA A 848 -11.64 5.48 -3.73
C ALA A 848 -10.43 6.36 -4.08
N LEU A 849 -10.19 7.39 -3.26
CA LEU A 849 -9.06 8.30 -3.37
C LEU A 849 -8.14 8.09 -2.17
N THR A 850 -6.91 7.64 -2.39
CA THR A 850 -5.96 7.33 -1.32
C THR A 850 -4.58 7.96 -1.54
N GLY A 851 -3.89 8.30 -0.46
CA GLY A 851 -2.56 8.92 -0.53
C GLY A 851 -2.58 10.40 -0.93
N GLY A 852 -1.50 10.88 -1.56
CA GLY A 852 -1.35 12.29 -1.98
C GLY A 852 -1.05 13.27 -0.84
N GLY A 853 -0.95 12.80 0.41
CA GLY A 853 -0.67 13.60 1.60
C GLY A 853 -1.87 14.37 2.17
N GLY A 854 -3.06 14.29 1.53
CA GLY A 854 -4.29 14.97 1.96
C GLY A 854 -5.41 14.01 2.35
N SER A 855 -6.59 14.55 2.68
CA SER A 855 -7.77 13.77 3.04
C SER A 855 -9.09 14.48 2.67
N GLY A 856 -10.20 13.73 2.72
CA GLY A 856 -11.55 14.27 2.57
C GLY A 856 -12.03 14.46 1.13
N ALA A 857 -11.23 14.15 0.11
CA ALA A 857 -11.71 14.17 -1.27
C ALA A 857 -12.64 12.98 -1.53
N SER A 858 -13.68 13.19 -2.33
CA SER A 858 -14.59 12.12 -2.77
C SER A 858 -14.98 12.32 -4.23
N ALA A 859 -15.20 11.23 -4.94
CA ALA A 859 -15.63 11.23 -6.33
C ALA A 859 -16.59 10.07 -6.59
N THR A 860 -17.37 10.15 -7.66
CA THR A 860 -18.36 9.13 -8.02
C THR A 860 -18.44 8.99 -9.53
N VAL A 861 -18.44 7.75 -10.01
CA VAL A 861 -18.79 7.48 -11.42
C VAL A 861 -20.26 7.81 -11.59
N THR A 862 -20.58 8.78 -12.44
CA THR A 862 -21.97 9.21 -12.69
C THR A 862 -22.56 8.50 -13.91
N ARG A 863 -21.72 8.12 -14.87
CA ARG A 863 -22.14 7.53 -16.14
C ARG A 863 -21.14 6.48 -16.66
N ILE A 864 -21.68 5.41 -17.25
CA ILE A 864 -20.97 4.43 -18.07
C ILE A 864 -21.57 4.48 -19.49
N ALA A 865 -20.77 4.21 -20.51
CA ALA A 865 -21.20 4.27 -21.91
C ALA A 865 -20.63 3.10 -22.74
N PRO A 866 -21.30 2.69 -23.84
CA PRO A 866 -20.79 1.66 -24.73
C PRO A 866 -19.42 2.04 -25.30
N GLN A 867 -18.48 1.10 -25.31
CA GLN A 867 -17.16 1.31 -25.90
C GLN A 867 -17.22 0.96 -27.39
N THR A 868 -17.73 1.87 -28.23
CA THR A 868 -17.68 1.69 -29.69
C THR A 868 -16.22 1.71 -30.13
N GLY A 869 -15.67 0.58 -30.58
CA GLY A 869 -14.26 0.49 -30.97
C GLY A 869 -13.86 1.50 -32.06
N GLY A 870 -12.71 2.14 -31.90
CA GLY A 870 -12.20 3.13 -32.85
C GLY A 870 -11.61 2.51 -34.11
N GLY A 871 -11.00 3.36 -34.95
CA GLY A 871 -10.31 2.95 -36.18
C GLY A 871 -8.88 2.47 -35.94
N PHE A 872 -8.30 1.85 -36.96
CA PHE A 872 -6.94 1.33 -36.93
C PHE A 872 -6.11 1.90 -38.09
N THR A 873 -4.93 2.43 -37.79
CA THR A 873 -3.99 2.94 -38.80
C THR A 873 -2.71 2.12 -38.84
N LYS A 874 -2.36 1.66 -40.04
CA LYS A 874 -1.05 1.11 -40.37
C LYS A 874 -0.21 2.20 -41.04
N ALA A 875 0.94 2.52 -40.47
CA ALA A 875 1.92 3.46 -41.01
C ALA A 875 3.30 2.81 -41.21
N GLY A 876 4.24 3.54 -41.82
CA GLY A 876 5.62 3.10 -42.04
C GLY A 876 5.80 2.14 -43.22
N ALA A 877 6.99 2.14 -43.82
CA ALA A 877 7.25 1.45 -45.09
C ALA A 877 7.27 -0.09 -45.02
N GLY A 878 7.29 -0.70 -43.83
CA GLY A 878 7.40 -2.16 -43.66
C GLY A 878 6.05 -2.88 -43.67
N THR A 879 6.07 -4.22 -43.68
CA THR A 879 4.84 -5.05 -43.71
C THR A 879 4.29 -5.30 -42.31
N LEU A 880 3.02 -4.99 -42.07
CA LEU A 880 2.26 -5.48 -40.91
C LEU A 880 1.36 -6.64 -41.33
N THR A 881 1.56 -7.81 -40.75
CA THR A 881 0.74 -8.99 -41.01
C THR A 881 -0.31 -9.16 -39.93
N LEU A 882 -1.60 -9.20 -40.28
CA LEU A 882 -2.69 -9.52 -39.38
C LEU A 882 -3.04 -11.01 -39.52
N SER A 883 -2.74 -11.79 -38.48
CA SER A 883 -2.89 -13.26 -38.47
C SER A 883 -4.02 -13.77 -37.57
N HIS A 884 -4.80 -12.88 -36.95
CA HIS A 884 -5.90 -13.20 -36.05
C HIS A 884 -7.13 -12.36 -36.39
N PRO A 885 -8.36 -12.89 -36.22
CA PRO A 885 -9.59 -12.12 -36.42
C PRO A 885 -9.63 -10.86 -35.56
N SER A 886 -9.92 -9.71 -36.15
CA SER A 886 -9.99 -8.41 -35.46
C SER A 886 -11.44 -7.97 -35.27
N SER A 887 -11.71 -7.15 -34.25
CA SER A 887 -13.08 -6.72 -33.91
C SER A 887 -13.25 -5.23 -33.64
N TYR A 888 -12.24 -4.40 -33.93
CA TYR A 888 -12.41 -2.95 -33.90
C TYR A 888 -13.48 -2.51 -34.91
N THR A 889 -14.23 -1.44 -34.59
CA THR A 889 -15.43 -1.05 -35.37
C THR A 889 -15.23 0.20 -36.23
N GLY A 890 -14.16 0.98 -36.00
CA GLY A 890 -13.83 2.13 -36.82
C GLY A 890 -13.07 1.77 -38.11
N PRO A 891 -12.81 2.77 -38.97
CA PRO A 891 -12.18 2.56 -40.26
C PRO A 891 -10.74 2.06 -40.16
N THR A 892 -10.30 1.31 -41.16
CA THR A 892 -8.89 0.93 -41.33
C THR A 892 -8.21 1.88 -42.31
N ALA A 893 -7.07 2.45 -41.92
CA ALA A 893 -6.25 3.26 -42.80
C ALA A 893 -4.87 2.61 -43.02
N VAL A 894 -4.50 2.33 -44.27
CA VAL A 894 -3.17 1.86 -44.66
C VAL A 894 -2.44 3.05 -45.28
N ARG A 895 -1.62 3.73 -44.48
CA ARG A 895 -0.94 4.98 -44.85
C ARG A 895 0.47 4.79 -45.38
N GLY A 896 1.04 3.59 -45.24
CA GLY A 896 2.35 3.28 -45.81
C GLY A 896 2.74 1.81 -45.63
N GLY A 897 3.62 1.34 -46.50
CA GLY A 897 4.08 -0.04 -46.53
C GLY A 897 2.93 -1.02 -46.80
N THR A 898 3.10 -2.28 -46.42
CA THR A 898 2.07 -3.32 -46.68
C THR A 898 1.26 -3.64 -45.42
N LEU A 899 -0.07 -3.67 -45.50
CA LEU A 899 -0.94 -4.40 -44.58
C LEU A 899 -1.28 -5.75 -45.21
N SER A 900 -0.93 -6.84 -44.56
CA SER A 900 -1.05 -8.21 -45.10
C SER A 900 -2.08 -9.01 -44.30
N ILE A 901 -3.12 -9.52 -44.95
CA ILE A 901 -4.23 -10.24 -44.32
C ILE A 901 -3.95 -11.75 -44.35
N ALA A 902 -3.47 -12.32 -43.24
CA ALA A 902 -3.01 -13.71 -43.16
C ALA A 902 -4.03 -14.70 -42.58
N ALA A 903 -5.18 -14.22 -42.11
CA ALA A 903 -6.28 -15.06 -41.63
C ALA A 903 -7.64 -14.46 -42.01
N ASP A 904 -8.67 -15.31 -42.10
CA ASP A 904 -10.03 -14.86 -42.36
C ASP A 904 -10.56 -14.04 -41.18
N GLY A 905 -11.28 -12.95 -41.47
CA GLY A 905 -11.73 -11.99 -40.46
C GLY A 905 -10.61 -11.17 -39.81
N ALA A 906 -9.35 -11.28 -40.25
CA ALA A 906 -8.25 -10.49 -39.69
C ALA A 906 -8.40 -8.99 -39.93
N LEU A 907 -9.10 -8.62 -41.01
CA LEU A 907 -9.65 -7.29 -41.22
C LEU A 907 -11.16 -7.33 -40.90
N PRO A 908 -11.67 -6.47 -40.00
CA PRO A 908 -13.10 -6.41 -39.71
C PRO A 908 -13.86 -5.76 -40.86
N ALA A 909 -15.19 -5.93 -40.88
CA ALA A 909 -16.08 -5.33 -41.88
C ALA A 909 -16.28 -3.82 -41.64
N SER A 910 -15.20 -3.05 -41.65
CA SER A 910 -15.18 -1.59 -41.49
C SER A 910 -14.65 -0.90 -42.75
N PRO A 911 -14.94 0.40 -42.97
CA PRO A 911 -14.42 1.14 -44.11
C PRO A 911 -12.90 1.06 -44.19
N VAL A 912 -12.34 0.90 -45.38
CA VAL A 912 -10.89 0.83 -45.59
C VAL A 912 -10.41 1.98 -46.46
N THR A 913 -9.29 2.59 -46.10
CA THR A 913 -8.57 3.56 -46.94
C THR A 913 -7.14 3.09 -47.16
N VAL A 914 -6.64 3.13 -48.40
CA VAL A 914 -5.25 2.74 -48.74
C VAL A 914 -4.57 3.88 -49.51
N GLY A 915 -3.42 4.34 -49.03
CA GLY A 915 -2.67 5.47 -49.61
C GLY A 915 -2.76 6.76 -48.78
N GLY A 916 -2.28 7.86 -49.34
CA GLY A 916 -2.43 9.21 -48.76
C GLY A 916 -1.52 9.51 -47.56
N GLY A 917 -0.55 8.66 -47.24
CA GLY A 917 0.43 8.88 -46.17
C GLY A 917 1.80 9.39 -46.62
N GLY A 918 1.94 9.81 -47.88
CA GLY A 918 3.20 10.34 -48.44
C GLY A 918 4.23 9.28 -48.84
N ILE A 919 3.95 8.00 -48.58
CA ILE A 919 4.72 6.84 -49.07
C ILE A 919 3.76 5.79 -49.65
N PRO A 920 4.22 4.93 -50.58
CA PRO A 920 3.39 3.86 -51.14
C PRO A 920 2.79 2.96 -50.06
N ALA A 921 1.51 2.61 -50.24
CA ALA A 921 0.75 1.81 -49.29
C ALA A 921 0.04 0.66 -50.02
N THR A 922 0.20 -0.56 -49.53
CA THR A 922 -0.35 -1.78 -50.14
C THR A 922 -1.25 -2.51 -49.15
N LEU A 923 -2.46 -2.89 -49.57
CA LEU A 923 -3.28 -3.89 -48.89
C LEU A 923 -3.16 -5.23 -49.63
N SER A 924 -2.51 -6.22 -49.01
CA SER A 924 -2.39 -7.57 -49.54
C SER A 924 -3.43 -8.48 -48.90
N LEU A 925 -4.33 -9.05 -49.70
CA LEU A 925 -5.40 -9.93 -49.20
C LEU A 925 -4.96 -11.41 -49.10
N ASN A 926 -3.76 -11.74 -49.59
CA ASN A 926 -3.18 -13.09 -49.59
C ASN A 926 -4.15 -14.19 -50.06
N ASN A 927 -4.76 -13.96 -51.23
CA ASN A 927 -5.74 -14.80 -51.93
C ASN A 927 -7.05 -15.03 -51.16
N ARG A 928 -7.41 -14.16 -50.21
CA ARG A 928 -8.66 -14.23 -49.45
C ARG A 928 -9.73 -13.30 -50.01
N THR A 929 -10.97 -13.56 -49.57
CA THR A 929 -12.07 -12.61 -49.74
C THR A 929 -12.17 -11.72 -48.50
N VAL A 930 -12.15 -10.41 -48.69
CA VAL A 930 -12.28 -9.42 -47.62
C VAL A 930 -13.51 -8.56 -47.89
N THR A 931 -14.47 -8.60 -46.97
CA THR A 931 -15.74 -7.86 -47.08
C THR A 931 -15.65 -6.54 -46.32
N VAL A 932 -15.86 -5.41 -47.01
CA VAL A 932 -15.79 -4.07 -46.43
C VAL A 932 -16.95 -3.20 -46.93
N PRO A 933 -17.55 -2.34 -46.08
CA PRO A 933 -18.65 -1.47 -46.47
C PRO A 933 -18.25 -0.41 -47.51
N SER A 934 -16.99 -0.01 -47.54
CA SER A 934 -16.43 0.86 -48.59
C SER A 934 -14.92 0.74 -48.65
N LEU A 935 -14.35 0.84 -49.85
CA LEU A 935 -12.90 0.95 -50.08
C LEU A 935 -12.58 2.32 -50.69
N ALA A 936 -11.78 3.12 -49.99
CA ALA A 936 -11.20 4.35 -50.52
C ALA A 936 -9.73 4.11 -50.91
N LEU A 937 -9.34 4.61 -52.07
CA LEU A 937 -7.98 4.55 -52.57
C LEU A 937 -7.45 5.97 -52.72
N ASP A 938 -6.41 6.29 -51.98
CA ASP A 938 -5.73 7.58 -52.01
C ASP A 938 -4.44 7.48 -52.86
N GLU A 939 -3.69 8.58 -52.96
CA GLU A 939 -2.45 8.64 -53.74
C GLU A 939 -1.43 7.61 -53.22
N GLY A 940 -0.83 6.84 -54.14
CA GLY A 940 0.15 5.80 -53.81
C GLY A 940 -0.45 4.54 -53.17
N GLY A 941 -1.78 4.43 -53.11
CA GLY A 941 -2.47 3.22 -52.66
C GLY A 941 -2.42 2.08 -53.68
N LEU A 942 -2.43 0.85 -53.20
CA LEU A 942 -2.43 -0.37 -54.01
C LEU A 942 -3.17 -1.50 -53.26
N VAL A 943 -3.99 -2.30 -53.93
CA VAL A 943 -4.62 -3.49 -53.34
C VAL A 943 -4.36 -4.70 -54.23
N ILE A 944 -3.89 -5.80 -53.64
CA ILE A 944 -3.42 -6.99 -54.38
C ILE A 944 -3.89 -8.33 -53.79
N GLY A 945 -3.92 -9.34 -54.66
CA GLY A 945 -3.93 -10.75 -54.31
C GLY A 945 -5.15 -11.21 -53.51
N GLY A 946 -6.33 -11.27 -54.13
CA GLY A 946 -7.58 -11.78 -53.53
C GLY A 946 -8.85 -11.16 -54.10
N ILE A 947 -9.92 -11.19 -53.32
CA ILE A 947 -11.23 -10.59 -53.65
C ILE A 947 -11.58 -9.53 -52.62
N VAL A 948 -11.94 -8.32 -53.06
CA VAL A 948 -12.61 -7.32 -52.20
C VAL A 948 -14.10 -7.37 -52.45
N ALA A 949 -14.88 -7.74 -51.43
CA ALA A 949 -16.33 -7.69 -51.47
C ALA A 949 -16.82 -6.36 -50.88
N THR A 950 -17.25 -5.42 -51.72
CA THR A 950 -17.65 -4.08 -51.29
C THR A 950 -18.73 -3.47 -52.19
N PRO A 951 -19.70 -2.72 -51.64
CA PRO A 951 -20.70 -2.03 -52.46
C PRO A 951 -20.15 -0.74 -53.08
N SER A 952 -19.03 -0.20 -52.57
CA SER A 952 -18.50 1.11 -52.96
C SER A 952 -16.97 1.16 -52.99
N ILE A 953 -16.43 1.65 -54.11
CA ILE A 953 -15.00 2.00 -54.27
C ILE A 953 -14.90 3.48 -54.60
N ILE A 954 -14.07 4.22 -53.87
CA ILE A 954 -13.94 5.67 -53.98
C ILE A 954 -12.47 6.05 -54.24
N LYS A 955 -12.21 6.94 -55.20
CA LYS A 955 -10.90 7.53 -55.46
C LYS A 955 -11.02 9.06 -55.43
N ASP A 956 -10.57 9.65 -54.33
CA ASP A 956 -10.77 11.08 -54.03
C ASP A 956 -9.50 11.93 -54.11
N SER A 957 -8.33 11.31 -54.21
CA SER A 957 -7.04 12.01 -54.28
C SER A 957 -6.61 12.33 -55.72
N PRO A 958 -5.68 13.28 -55.94
CA PRO A 958 -4.94 13.39 -57.19
C PRO A 958 -4.07 12.16 -57.50
N GLY A 959 -3.49 12.07 -58.70
CA GLY A 959 -2.53 11.02 -59.06
C GLY A 959 -3.13 9.67 -59.45
N VAL A 960 -2.25 8.69 -59.69
CA VAL A 960 -2.59 7.34 -60.19
C VAL A 960 -2.55 6.31 -59.05
N THR A 961 -3.56 5.45 -58.99
CA THR A 961 -3.65 4.32 -58.04
C THR A 961 -4.05 3.06 -58.80
N ASP A 962 -3.41 1.93 -58.47
CA ASP A 962 -3.67 0.63 -59.08
C ASP A 962 -4.56 -0.26 -58.18
N LEU A 963 -5.50 -0.96 -58.80
CA LEU A 963 -6.37 -1.96 -58.16
C LEU A 963 -6.21 -3.30 -58.88
N GLU A 964 -5.57 -4.26 -58.21
CA GLU A 964 -5.15 -5.55 -58.78
C GLU A 964 -5.84 -6.76 -58.12
N VAL A 965 -7.11 -6.58 -57.75
CA VAL A 965 -7.94 -7.61 -57.09
C VAL A 965 -9.25 -7.77 -57.81
N LEU A 966 -9.87 -8.94 -57.64
CA LEU A 966 -11.24 -9.14 -58.08
C LEU A 966 -12.17 -8.37 -57.14
N CYS A 967 -13.11 -7.60 -57.69
CA CYS A 967 -14.11 -6.89 -56.90
C CYS A 967 -15.44 -7.63 -57.01
N ALA A 968 -16.07 -7.91 -55.87
CA ALA A 968 -17.39 -8.53 -55.79
C ALA A 968 -18.36 -7.62 -55.02
N ALA A 969 -19.63 -7.64 -55.36
CA ALA A 969 -20.63 -7.01 -54.51
C ALA A 969 -20.92 -7.90 -53.30
N PRO A 970 -21.17 -7.34 -52.10
CA PRO A 970 -21.65 -8.13 -50.98
C PRO A 970 -23.01 -8.73 -51.37
N SER A 971 -23.09 -10.05 -51.46
CA SER A 971 -24.29 -10.76 -51.91
C SER A 971 -25.40 -10.65 -50.87
N ALA A 972 -26.42 -9.82 -51.12
CA ALA A 972 -27.72 -9.96 -50.48
C ALA A 972 -28.73 -10.42 -51.53
N LEU A 973 -29.08 -11.71 -51.51
CA LEU A 973 -30.28 -12.21 -52.16
C LEU A 973 -31.49 -11.51 -51.53
N THR A 974 -32.48 -11.13 -52.32
CA THR A 974 -33.70 -10.52 -51.78
C THR A 974 -34.68 -11.64 -51.40
N PRO A 975 -34.97 -11.85 -50.09
CA PRO A 975 -35.83 -12.93 -49.63
C PRO A 975 -37.28 -12.78 -50.15
N GLY A 976 -37.95 -13.90 -50.42
CA GLY A 976 -39.36 -13.95 -50.82
C GLY A 976 -39.60 -14.19 -52.32
N LEU A 977 -40.86 -14.10 -52.75
CA LEU A 977 -41.30 -14.25 -54.16
C LEU A 977 -42.04 -12.99 -54.62
N TYR A 978 -42.08 -12.73 -55.92
CA TYR A 978 -43.04 -11.78 -56.49
C TYR A 978 -44.44 -12.37 -56.31
N ALA A 979 -45.36 -11.56 -55.84
CA ALA A 979 -46.78 -11.90 -55.77
C ALA A 979 -47.57 -10.94 -56.65
N ALA A 980 -48.55 -11.46 -57.37
CA ALA A 980 -49.57 -10.68 -58.07
C ALA A 980 -50.93 -11.25 -57.73
N GLN A 981 -51.89 -10.36 -57.51
CA GLN A 981 -53.28 -10.71 -57.32
C GLN A 981 -54.08 -10.29 -58.55
N ILE A 982 -55.04 -11.13 -58.90
CA ILE A 982 -56.03 -10.88 -59.94
C ILE A 982 -57.41 -11.09 -59.31
N VAL A 983 -58.29 -10.11 -59.50
CA VAL A 983 -59.72 -10.20 -59.13
C VAL A 983 -60.53 -10.22 -60.43
N ASP A 984 -61.37 -11.24 -60.62
CA ASP A 984 -62.31 -11.31 -61.74
C ASP A 984 -63.64 -10.62 -61.36
N THR A 985 -63.76 -9.34 -61.75
CA THR A 985 -65.01 -8.56 -61.67
C THR A 985 -65.69 -8.41 -63.03
N GLY A 986 -65.69 -9.46 -63.85
CA GLY A 986 -66.28 -9.41 -65.20
C GLY A 986 -65.28 -8.91 -66.24
N LEU A 987 -64.57 -9.87 -66.85
CA LEU A 987 -63.81 -9.77 -68.11
C LEU A 987 -62.85 -8.57 -68.29
N THR A 988 -62.30 -8.03 -67.21
CA THR A 988 -61.05 -7.24 -67.28
C THR A 988 -60.10 -7.64 -66.15
N TRP A 989 -58.98 -8.25 -66.54
CA TRP A 989 -57.87 -8.64 -65.67
C TRP A 989 -57.09 -7.39 -65.23
N THR A 990 -57.35 -6.85 -64.04
CA THR A 990 -56.54 -5.76 -63.47
C THR A 990 -55.50 -6.33 -62.51
N ALA A 991 -54.21 -6.29 -62.88
CA ALA A 991 -53.12 -6.69 -62.01
C ALA A 991 -52.98 -5.70 -60.85
N VAL A 992 -53.16 -6.16 -59.61
CA VAL A 992 -52.88 -5.34 -58.42
C VAL A 992 -51.40 -5.52 -58.07
N GLN A 993 -50.61 -4.50 -58.42
CA GLN A 993 -49.27 -4.15 -57.93
C GLN A 993 -48.23 -5.30 -57.77
N GLN A 994 -47.24 -5.35 -58.66
CA GLN A 994 -46.02 -6.17 -58.50
C GLN A 994 -45.15 -5.55 -57.40
N LEU A 995 -45.23 -6.07 -56.17
CA LEU A 995 -44.38 -5.67 -55.05
C LEU A 995 -43.46 -6.83 -54.63
N PRO A 996 -42.15 -6.60 -54.41
CA PRO A 996 -41.40 -7.48 -53.52
C PRO A 996 -42.02 -7.36 -52.12
N LEU A 997 -42.39 -8.47 -51.48
CA LEU A 997 -42.88 -8.45 -50.10
C LEU A 997 -41.74 -7.97 -49.18
N PRO A 998 -41.81 -6.79 -48.55
CA PRO A 998 -40.77 -6.34 -47.67
C PRO A 998 -41.17 -6.72 -46.24
N HIS A 999 -41.08 -7.98 -45.80
CA HIS A 999 -41.06 -8.38 -44.38
C HIS A 999 -40.63 -9.85 -44.18
N ALA A 1000 -40.10 -10.13 -42.98
CA ALA A 1000 -39.20 -11.21 -42.58
C ALA A 1000 -39.73 -12.67 -42.58
N ALA A 1001 -40.75 -13.00 -43.36
CA ALA A 1001 -41.09 -14.38 -43.71
C ALA A 1001 -41.94 -14.36 -44.97
N ALA A 1002 -41.77 -15.30 -45.89
CA ALA A 1002 -42.64 -15.47 -47.06
C ALA A 1002 -43.26 -16.86 -47.00
N GLU A 1003 -44.59 -16.98 -46.85
CA GLU A 1003 -45.26 -18.27 -46.72
C GLU A 1003 -46.13 -18.55 -47.95
N LEU A 1004 -45.90 -19.68 -48.62
CA LEU A 1004 -46.84 -20.25 -49.57
C LEU A 1004 -47.73 -21.26 -48.85
N GLY A 1005 -48.66 -20.75 -48.04
CA GLY A 1005 -49.52 -21.57 -47.17
C GLY A 1005 -50.98 -21.15 -47.14
N ALA A 1006 -51.50 -20.64 -48.27
CA ALA A 1006 -52.93 -20.50 -48.58
C ALA A 1006 -53.71 -19.27 -48.08
N THR A 1007 -53.06 -18.10 -48.01
CA THR A 1007 -53.75 -16.80 -47.92
C THR A 1007 -53.03 -15.73 -48.74
N LEU A 1008 -53.74 -14.66 -49.11
CA LEU A 1008 -53.13 -13.42 -49.63
C LEU A 1008 -52.64 -12.59 -48.42
N ALA A 1009 -51.33 -12.39 -48.34
CA ALA A 1009 -50.58 -11.70 -47.28
C ALA A 1009 -50.55 -12.40 -45.90
N ASN A 1010 -49.54 -13.27 -45.71
CA ASN A 1010 -48.97 -13.81 -44.45
C ASN A 1010 -49.67 -13.48 -43.12
N THR A 1011 -50.93 -13.86 -42.96
CA THR A 1011 -51.55 -14.01 -41.64
C THR A 1011 -52.53 -15.19 -41.66
N PRO A 1012 -52.58 -16.03 -40.61
CA PRO A 1012 -53.29 -17.33 -40.64
C PRO A 1012 -54.84 -17.26 -40.71
N ALA A 1013 -55.45 -16.17 -41.21
CA ALA A 1013 -56.91 -15.98 -41.17
C ALA A 1013 -57.56 -15.34 -42.41
N SER A 1014 -56.82 -14.97 -43.48
CA SER A 1014 -57.39 -14.31 -44.68
C SER A 1014 -57.70 -15.29 -45.82
N ARG A 1015 -58.90 -15.88 -45.83
CA ARG A 1015 -59.38 -16.75 -46.93
C ARG A 1015 -59.53 -15.98 -48.25
N TRP A 1016 -59.39 -16.65 -49.40
CA TRP A 1016 -59.54 -15.99 -50.71
C TRP A 1016 -61.00 -15.57 -50.93
N ALA A 1017 -61.22 -14.36 -51.43
CA ALA A 1017 -62.56 -13.95 -51.83
C ALA A 1017 -62.98 -14.67 -53.14
N PRO A 1018 -64.29 -14.77 -53.44
CA PRO A 1018 -64.78 -15.32 -54.70
C PRO A 1018 -64.11 -14.67 -55.92
N ASN A 1019 -63.85 -15.46 -56.97
CA ASN A 1019 -63.30 -14.99 -58.25
C ASN A 1019 -61.89 -14.38 -58.15
N HIS A 1020 -61.04 -14.91 -57.27
CA HIS A 1020 -59.67 -14.42 -57.05
C HIS A 1020 -58.63 -15.40 -57.57
N ALA A 1021 -57.61 -14.90 -58.29
CA ALA A 1021 -56.39 -15.62 -58.63
C ALA A 1021 -55.16 -15.01 -57.93
N GLY A 1022 -54.31 -15.85 -57.36
CA GLY A 1022 -52.98 -15.50 -56.85
C GLY A 1022 -51.91 -16.10 -57.75
N LEU A 1023 -50.91 -15.29 -58.11
CA LEU A 1023 -49.71 -15.70 -58.83
C LEU A 1023 -48.49 -15.39 -57.98
N TYR A 1024 -47.63 -16.38 -57.76
CA TYR A 1024 -46.35 -16.23 -57.10
C TYR A 1024 -45.24 -16.68 -58.04
N ALA A 1025 -44.18 -15.90 -58.19
CA ALA A 1025 -43.06 -16.23 -59.06
C ALA A 1025 -41.72 -15.79 -58.47
N GLY A 1026 -40.67 -16.58 -58.65
CA GLY A 1026 -39.32 -16.26 -58.20
C GLY A 1026 -38.44 -17.50 -58.24
N PHE A 1027 -37.61 -17.70 -57.22
CA PHE A 1027 -36.67 -18.82 -57.15
C PHE A 1027 -36.80 -19.57 -55.83
N ILE A 1028 -36.83 -20.89 -55.89
CA ILE A 1028 -36.64 -21.80 -54.75
C ILE A 1028 -35.24 -22.40 -54.79
N TRP A 1029 -34.61 -22.57 -53.65
CA TRP A 1029 -33.20 -23.00 -53.58
C TRP A 1029 -33.05 -24.40 -53.00
N ASN A 1030 -32.45 -25.30 -53.78
CA ASN A 1030 -31.79 -26.46 -53.21
C ASN A 1030 -30.36 -26.06 -52.80
N ARG A 1031 -30.16 -25.92 -51.49
CA ARG A 1031 -28.85 -25.54 -50.89
C ARG A 1031 -27.95 -26.75 -50.62
N SER A 1032 -28.43 -27.96 -50.87
CA SER A 1032 -27.64 -29.17 -50.78
C SER A 1032 -26.58 -29.18 -51.89
N PRO A 1033 -25.35 -29.66 -51.62
CA PRO A 1033 -24.32 -29.79 -52.65
C PRO A 1033 -24.62 -30.92 -53.65
N THR A 1034 -25.70 -31.69 -53.46
CA THR A 1034 -26.11 -32.82 -54.30
C THR A 1034 -27.56 -32.68 -54.78
N ASN A 1035 -27.90 -33.42 -55.83
CA ASN A 1035 -29.29 -33.53 -56.28
C ASN A 1035 -30.15 -34.13 -55.17
N GLU A 1036 -31.28 -33.50 -54.87
CA GLU A 1036 -32.26 -34.00 -53.90
C GLU A 1036 -33.55 -34.39 -54.60
N THR A 1037 -34.29 -35.35 -54.06
CA THR A 1037 -35.61 -35.72 -54.58
C THR A 1037 -36.66 -35.11 -53.66
N TRP A 1038 -37.44 -34.16 -54.17
CA TRP A 1038 -38.47 -33.48 -53.42
C TRP A 1038 -39.84 -33.89 -53.93
N SER A 1039 -40.80 -34.09 -53.03
CA SER A 1039 -42.21 -34.20 -53.38
C SER A 1039 -42.90 -32.88 -53.06
N PHE A 1040 -43.62 -32.33 -54.01
CA PHE A 1040 -44.49 -31.17 -53.83
C PHE A 1040 -45.93 -31.66 -53.77
N ALA A 1041 -46.71 -31.11 -52.85
CA ALA A 1041 -48.11 -31.48 -52.68
C ALA A 1041 -48.98 -30.24 -52.55
N GLU A 1042 -50.22 -30.37 -53.01
CA GLU A 1042 -51.28 -29.40 -52.79
C GLU A 1042 -52.59 -30.06 -52.34
N SER A 1043 -53.34 -29.36 -51.48
CA SER A 1043 -54.70 -29.72 -51.12
C SER A 1043 -55.53 -28.45 -50.90
N ILE A 1044 -56.08 -27.93 -51.99
CA ILE A 1044 -56.73 -26.61 -52.03
C ILE A 1044 -58.06 -26.64 -52.82
N ASP A 1045 -59.01 -25.80 -52.41
CA ASP A 1045 -60.26 -25.55 -53.16
C ASP A 1045 -60.04 -24.88 -54.53
N ASP A 1046 -60.85 -25.30 -55.50
CA ASP A 1046 -60.87 -24.89 -56.91
C ASP A 1046 -59.64 -25.26 -57.75
N ASN A 1047 -58.63 -24.38 -57.91
CA ASN A 1047 -57.58 -24.58 -58.90
C ASN A 1047 -56.17 -24.26 -58.37
N ALA A 1048 -55.22 -25.17 -58.62
CA ALA A 1048 -53.82 -25.03 -58.26
C ALA A 1048 -52.90 -25.46 -59.42
N LEU A 1049 -51.93 -24.60 -59.78
CA LEU A 1049 -50.87 -24.90 -60.74
C LEU A 1049 -49.52 -24.64 -60.08
N LEU A 1050 -48.64 -25.63 -60.08
CA LEU A 1050 -47.24 -25.46 -59.71
C LEU A 1050 -46.35 -25.77 -60.91
N VAL A 1051 -45.46 -24.84 -61.21
CA VAL A 1051 -44.44 -24.96 -62.25
C VAL A 1051 -43.07 -24.80 -61.61
N LEU A 1052 -42.15 -25.69 -61.96
CA LEU A 1052 -40.75 -25.63 -61.55
C LEU A 1052 -39.86 -25.70 -62.80
N ASP A 1053 -38.99 -24.71 -62.97
CA ASP A 1053 -38.13 -24.52 -64.15
C ASP A 1053 -38.87 -24.56 -65.49
N GLY A 1054 -40.10 -24.05 -65.51
CA GLY A 1054 -40.95 -24.07 -66.70
C GLY A 1054 -41.65 -25.41 -66.96
N GLU A 1055 -41.39 -26.45 -66.16
CA GLU A 1055 -42.15 -27.71 -66.21
C GLU A 1055 -43.33 -27.69 -65.23
N VAL A 1056 -44.53 -28.01 -65.71
CA VAL A 1056 -45.73 -28.14 -64.87
C VAL A 1056 -45.60 -29.41 -64.01
N LEU A 1057 -45.50 -29.23 -62.70
CA LEU A 1057 -45.48 -30.35 -61.75
C LEU A 1057 -46.89 -30.88 -61.49
N PHE A 1058 -47.87 -30.00 -61.33
CA PHE A 1058 -49.29 -30.33 -61.33
C PHE A 1058 -50.14 -29.14 -61.73
N ASN A 1059 -51.33 -29.41 -62.27
CA ASN A 1059 -52.36 -28.46 -62.65
C ASN A 1059 -53.71 -29.07 -62.26
N ASP A 1060 -54.12 -28.88 -61.02
CA ASP A 1060 -55.34 -29.47 -60.48
C ASP A 1060 -56.50 -28.48 -60.49
N ALA A 1061 -57.69 -29.03 -60.70
CA ALA A 1061 -58.97 -28.34 -60.72
C ALA A 1061 -60.02 -29.06 -59.85
N ARG A 1062 -59.60 -29.99 -58.98
CA ARG A 1062 -60.46 -30.91 -58.24
C ARG A 1062 -60.41 -30.61 -56.74
N TRP A 1063 -61.47 -30.00 -56.21
CA TRP A 1063 -61.68 -29.73 -54.77
C TRP A 1063 -61.48 -30.92 -53.80
N GLY A 1064 -61.60 -32.17 -54.27
CA GLY A 1064 -61.65 -33.36 -53.41
C GLY A 1064 -60.42 -34.27 -53.44
N SER A 1065 -59.29 -33.83 -54.01
CA SER A 1065 -58.09 -34.68 -54.11
C SER A 1065 -56.81 -33.91 -53.83
N THR A 1066 -55.93 -34.50 -53.01
CA THR A 1066 -54.59 -33.99 -52.80
C THR A 1066 -53.71 -34.45 -53.95
N THR A 1067 -53.12 -33.51 -54.69
CA THR A 1067 -52.21 -33.80 -55.79
C THR A 1067 -50.76 -33.73 -55.33
N VAL A 1068 -49.96 -34.73 -55.71
CA VAL A 1068 -48.55 -34.85 -55.34
C VAL A 1068 -47.72 -35.07 -56.59
N ALA A 1069 -46.61 -34.35 -56.71
CA ALA A 1069 -45.62 -34.52 -57.76
C ALA A 1069 -44.21 -34.60 -57.16
N THR A 1070 -43.45 -35.64 -57.54
CA THR A 1070 -42.07 -35.83 -57.09
C THR A 1070 -41.08 -35.46 -58.19
N ARG A 1071 -40.06 -34.67 -57.85
CA ARG A 1071 -39.05 -34.18 -58.78
C ARG A 1071 -37.65 -34.24 -58.17
N THR A 1072 -36.65 -34.59 -58.98
CA THR A 1072 -35.25 -34.40 -58.62
C THR A 1072 -34.87 -32.93 -58.86
N VAL A 1073 -34.43 -32.25 -57.81
CA VAL A 1073 -34.02 -30.85 -57.78
C VAL A 1073 -32.50 -30.79 -57.64
N THR A 1074 -31.80 -30.22 -58.61
CA THR A 1074 -30.33 -30.10 -58.60
C THR A 1074 -29.86 -29.02 -57.63
N PRO A 1075 -28.57 -28.94 -57.24
CA PRO A 1075 -28.05 -27.82 -56.44
C PRO A 1075 -28.22 -26.46 -57.14
N GLY A 1076 -28.71 -25.45 -56.41
CA GLY A 1076 -28.84 -24.07 -56.91
C GLY A 1076 -30.28 -23.52 -56.93
N PRO A 1077 -30.49 -22.37 -57.58
CA PRO A 1077 -31.80 -21.75 -57.71
C PRO A 1077 -32.61 -22.42 -58.82
N HIS A 1078 -33.87 -22.66 -58.55
CA HIS A 1078 -34.86 -23.19 -59.47
C HIS A 1078 -36.01 -22.20 -59.60
N ALA A 1079 -36.40 -21.89 -60.84
CA ALA A 1079 -37.50 -20.96 -61.07
C ALA A 1079 -38.80 -21.62 -60.60
N ILE A 1080 -39.51 -20.97 -59.68
CA ILE A 1080 -40.78 -21.48 -59.15
C ILE A 1080 -41.90 -20.52 -59.53
N GLU A 1081 -43.00 -21.08 -60.01
CA GLU A 1081 -44.23 -20.35 -60.26
C GLU A 1081 -45.42 -21.12 -59.70
N LEU A 1082 -46.21 -20.46 -58.87
CA LEU A 1082 -47.43 -21.00 -58.29
C LEU A 1082 -48.63 -20.13 -58.68
N ARG A 1083 -49.68 -20.77 -59.19
CA ARG A 1083 -50.97 -20.11 -59.42
C ARG A 1083 -52.05 -20.81 -58.63
N VAL A 1084 -52.92 -20.01 -58.04
CA VAL A 1084 -54.12 -20.46 -57.33
C VAL A 1084 -55.30 -19.66 -57.83
N TYR A 1085 -56.47 -20.27 -57.96
CA TYR A 1085 -57.70 -19.56 -58.34
C TYR A 1085 -58.91 -20.10 -57.57
N ASN A 1086 -59.76 -19.19 -57.09
CA ASN A 1086 -61.04 -19.46 -56.43
C ASN A 1086 -62.19 -18.99 -57.35
N HIS A 1087 -63.07 -19.90 -57.76
CA HIS A 1087 -64.19 -19.68 -58.69
C HIS A 1087 -65.49 -19.22 -57.99
N GLY A 1088 -65.58 -19.31 -56.66
CA GLY A 1088 -66.74 -18.85 -55.88
C GLY A 1088 -66.77 -19.34 -54.43
N GLY A 1089 -67.39 -18.58 -53.52
CA GLY A 1089 -67.46 -18.97 -52.09
C GLY A 1089 -66.18 -18.65 -51.31
N VAL A 1090 -65.86 -19.45 -50.30
CA VAL A 1090 -64.75 -19.22 -49.38
C VAL A 1090 -63.62 -20.22 -49.65
N GLY A 1091 -62.78 -19.96 -50.64
CA GLY A 1091 -61.67 -20.83 -51.05
C GLY A 1091 -60.45 -20.76 -50.12
N GLY A 1092 -59.78 -21.91 -49.94
CA GLY A 1092 -58.61 -22.09 -49.08
C GLY A 1092 -58.16 -23.56 -48.99
N PRO A 1093 -57.26 -23.93 -48.05
CA PRO A 1093 -56.83 -25.31 -47.85
C PRO A 1093 -57.97 -26.25 -47.52
N ALA A 1094 -57.92 -27.45 -48.07
CA ALA A 1094 -58.86 -28.52 -47.79
C ALA A 1094 -58.17 -29.63 -47.00
N ALA A 1095 -58.72 -30.01 -45.84
CA ALA A 1095 -58.31 -31.23 -45.15
C ALA A 1095 -58.98 -32.45 -45.81
N GLN A 1096 -58.52 -32.83 -47.01
CA GLN A 1096 -59.06 -33.94 -47.79
C GLN A 1096 -57.98 -34.88 -48.34
N ASP A 1097 -58.37 -36.12 -48.63
CA ASP A 1097 -57.55 -37.10 -49.38
C ASP A 1097 -56.09 -37.22 -48.88
N GLY A 1098 -55.94 -37.51 -47.58
CA GLY A 1098 -54.63 -37.64 -46.91
C GLY A 1098 -54.08 -36.33 -46.34
N TRP A 1099 -54.60 -35.18 -46.77
CA TRP A 1099 -54.27 -33.90 -46.16
C TRP A 1099 -55.12 -33.67 -44.91
N THR A 1100 -54.49 -33.41 -43.76
CA THR A 1100 -55.15 -33.45 -42.45
C THR A 1100 -55.36 -32.08 -41.79
N THR A 1101 -54.90 -31.00 -42.41
CA THR A 1101 -55.04 -29.63 -41.90
C THR A 1101 -55.73 -28.69 -42.88
N SER A 1102 -56.54 -27.76 -42.37
CA SER A 1102 -57.10 -26.64 -43.13
C SER A 1102 -56.26 -25.36 -42.99
N ASP A 1103 -55.10 -25.42 -42.32
CA ASP A 1103 -54.30 -24.23 -41.98
C ASP A 1103 -53.39 -23.79 -43.14
N TRP A 1104 -53.00 -24.73 -44.02
CA TRP A 1104 -52.15 -24.48 -45.18
C TRP A 1104 -52.33 -25.56 -46.25
N GLY A 1105 -52.13 -25.19 -47.51
CA GLY A 1105 -52.51 -26.02 -48.66
C GLY A 1105 -51.39 -26.41 -49.61
N PHE A 1106 -50.14 -25.95 -49.41
CA PHE A 1106 -48.99 -26.33 -50.24
C PHE A 1106 -47.79 -26.75 -49.40
N GLY A 1107 -47.18 -27.87 -49.75
CA GLY A 1107 -46.02 -28.39 -49.04
C GLY A 1107 -44.92 -28.93 -49.92
N VAL A 1108 -43.73 -29.00 -49.33
CA VAL A 1108 -42.60 -29.73 -49.89
C VAL A 1108 -42.12 -30.79 -48.88
N ASP A 1109 -41.87 -31.99 -49.36
CA ASP A 1109 -41.21 -33.06 -48.63
C ASP A 1109 -39.82 -33.26 -49.25
N ARG A 1110 -38.79 -32.77 -48.57
CA ARG A 1110 -37.40 -32.89 -49.06
C ARG A 1110 -36.86 -34.31 -49.03
N LEU A 1111 -37.58 -35.26 -48.43
CA LEU A 1111 -37.27 -36.68 -48.48
C LEU A 1111 -37.89 -37.38 -49.70
N GLY A 1112 -38.73 -36.70 -50.47
CA GLY A 1112 -39.23 -37.19 -51.76
C GLY A 1112 -40.16 -38.40 -51.66
N ARG A 1113 -40.90 -38.56 -50.55
CA ARG A 1113 -41.67 -39.78 -50.28
C ARG A 1113 -42.89 -39.95 -51.17
N GLY A 1114 -43.41 -38.88 -51.76
CA GLY A 1114 -44.54 -38.92 -52.70
C GLY A 1114 -45.88 -39.36 -52.10
N LEU A 1115 -46.02 -39.33 -50.77
CA LEU A 1115 -47.23 -39.73 -50.04
C LEU A 1115 -48.22 -38.55 -49.97
N LYS A 1116 -49.51 -38.81 -49.76
CA LYS A 1116 -50.53 -37.75 -49.59
C LYS A 1116 -50.68 -37.27 -48.13
N ASP A 1117 -49.97 -37.89 -47.20
CA ASP A 1117 -50.04 -37.55 -45.77
C ASP A 1117 -49.35 -36.19 -45.49
N THR A 1118 -50.12 -35.20 -45.00
CA THR A 1118 -49.59 -33.87 -44.64
C THR A 1118 -48.39 -33.93 -43.70
N ALA A 1119 -48.31 -34.93 -42.80
CA ALA A 1119 -47.20 -35.04 -41.85
C ALA A 1119 -45.84 -35.27 -42.54
N CYS A 1120 -45.84 -35.64 -43.82
CA CYS A 1120 -44.63 -35.78 -44.62
C CYS A 1120 -44.10 -34.44 -45.17
N TYR A 1121 -44.89 -33.36 -45.14
CA TYR A 1121 -44.56 -32.11 -45.82
C TYR A 1121 -44.28 -30.98 -44.83
N GLU A 1122 -43.29 -30.14 -45.16
CA GLU A 1122 -43.12 -28.83 -44.53
C GLU A 1122 -43.84 -27.76 -45.33
N ARG A 1123 -44.32 -26.72 -44.62
CA ARG A 1123 -44.84 -25.50 -45.24
C ARG A 1123 -43.73 -24.86 -46.07
N LEU A 1124 -44.07 -24.40 -47.27
CA LEU A 1124 -43.12 -23.73 -48.14
C LEU A 1124 -42.94 -22.27 -47.67
N LEU A 1125 -42.11 -22.12 -46.63
CA LEU A 1125 -41.88 -20.89 -45.84
C LEU A 1125 -40.39 -20.49 -45.91
N ASP A 1126 -40.10 -19.27 -46.34
CA ASP A 1126 -38.78 -18.65 -46.16
C ASP A 1126 -38.76 -17.85 -44.85
N PRO A 1127 -37.70 -17.97 -44.00
CA PRO A 1127 -37.61 -17.27 -42.72
C PRO A 1127 -37.18 -15.79 -42.84
N GLY A 1128 -37.20 -15.23 -44.05
CA GLY A 1128 -36.89 -13.81 -44.30
C GLY A 1128 -35.42 -13.53 -44.54
N ASP A 1129 -34.60 -14.56 -44.74
CA ASP A 1129 -33.15 -14.48 -44.99
C ASP A 1129 -32.74 -14.93 -46.41
N GLY A 1130 -33.70 -15.41 -47.22
CA GLY A 1130 -33.46 -15.86 -48.60
C GLY A 1130 -32.79 -17.22 -48.68
N SER A 1131 -32.82 -17.99 -47.60
CA SER A 1131 -32.27 -19.36 -47.52
C SER A 1131 -33.05 -20.33 -48.41
N LEU A 1132 -34.37 -20.14 -48.56
CA LEU A 1132 -35.25 -21.01 -49.34
C LEU A 1132 -35.84 -20.32 -50.57
N LEU A 1133 -36.33 -19.08 -50.46
CA LEU A 1133 -37.02 -18.35 -51.54
C LEU A 1133 -36.42 -16.97 -51.81
N THR A 1134 -36.20 -16.63 -53.09
CA THR A 1134 -35.69 -15.31 -53.49
C THR A 1134 -36.35 -14.76 -54.75
N VAL A 1135 -36.46 -13.43 -54.86
CA VAL A 1135 -36.98 -12.75 -56.07
C VAL A 1135 -35.93 -12.54 -57.16
N ASN A 1136 -34.66 -12.75 -56.82
CA ASN A 1136 -33.52 -12.58 -57.72
C ASN A 1136 -32.46 -13.67 -57.52
N THR A 1137 -31.59 -13.83 -58.53
CA THR A 1137 -30.43 -14.73 -58.51
C THR A 1137 -29.08 -13.98 -58.48
N ASN A 1138 -29.09 -12.64 -58.61
CA ASN A 1138 -27.88 -11.81 -58.77
C ASN A 1138 -27.76 -10.70 -57.71
N ALA A 1139 -26.53 -10.45 -57.24
CA ALA A 1139 -26.15 -9.39 -56.28
C ALA A 1139 -26.23 -7.97 -56.90
N ALA A 1140 -26.48 -6.94 -56.08
CA ALA A 1140 -26.45 -5.54 -56.49
C ALA A 1140 -25.09 -5.14 -57.08
N ALA A 1141 -25.02 -4.21 -58.05
CA ALA A 1141 -23.76 -3.83 -58.69
C ALA A 1141 -22.83 -3.01 -57.79
N ILE A 1142 -21.52 -3.12 -57.98
CA ILE A 1142 -20.50 -2.34 -57.27
C ILE A 1142 -20.45 -0.93 -57.85
N ARG A 1143 -20.56 0.10 -57.02
CA ARG A 1143 -20.34 1.50 -57.43
C ARG A 1143 -18.86 1.84 -57.31
N ALA A 1144 -18.23 2.27 -58.41
CA ALA A 1144 -16.90 2.87 -58.37
C ALA A 1144 -16.98 4.34 -58.77
N GLU A 1145 -16.53 5.23 -57.88
CA GLU A 1145 -16.56 6.67 -58.05
C GLU A 1145 -15.13 7.22 -58.04
N VAL A 1146 -14.71 7.84 -59.16
CA VAL A 1146 -13.41 8.53 -59.25
C VAL A 1146 -13.68 10.03 -59.23
N ARG A 1147 -13.57 10.65 -58.05
CA ARG A 1147 -13.78 12.09 -57.89
C ARG A 1147 -12.57 12.89 -58.33
N GLN A 1148 -11.35 12.36 -58.15
CA GLN A 1148 -10.08 12.96 -58.59
C GLN A 1148 -9.03 11.92 -59.00
N GLY A 1149 -8.11 12.29 -59.91
CA GLY A 1149 -7.00 11.43 -60.34
C GLY A 1149 -7.41 10.27 -61.26
N THR A 1150 -6.63 9.18 -61.25
CA THR A 1150 -6.84 8.00 -62.12
C THR A 1150 -6.81 6.71 -61.30
N LEU A 1151 -7.86 5.88 -61.44
CA LEU A 1151 -7.90 4.51 -60.96
C LEU A 1151 -7.58 3.55 -62.11
N ARG A 1152 -6.50 2.79 -62.01
CA ARG A 1152 -6.08 1.79 -63.00
C ARG A 1152 -6.50 0.39 -62.56
N LEU A 1153 -7.19 -0.32 -63.44
CA LEU A 1153 -7.60 -1.72 -63.25
C LEU A 1153 -6.67 -2.62 -64.06
N THR A 1154 -5.90 -3.50 -63.43
CA THR A 1154 -5.00 -4.44 -64.12
C THR A 1154 -5.70 -5.77 -64.42
N THR A 1155 -5.06 -6.66 -65.22
CA THR A 1155 -5.67 -7.80 -65.93
C THR A 1155 -6.31 -8.93 -65.09
N GLY A 1156 -6.52 -8.74 -63.78
CA GLY A 1156 -7.27 -9.64 -62.88
C GLY A 1156 -8.62 -9.09 -62.38
N ALA A 1157 -8.97 -7.84 -62.67
CA ALA A 1157 -10.17 -7.17 -62.14
C ALA A 1157 -11.35 -7.13 -63.15
N ARG A 1158 -12.21 -8.15 -63.25
CA ARG A 1158 -13.51 -8.13 -64.01
C ARG A 1158 -14.51 -9.21 -63.54
N PRO A 1159 -15.86 -9.05 -63.63
CA PRO A 1159 -16.71 -7.86 -63.86
C PRO A 1159 -17.73 -7.57 -62.72
N GLY A 1160 -18.13 -6.30 -62.57
CA GLY A 1160 -19.17 -5.83 -61.63
C GLY A 1160 -19.14 -4.33 -61.32
N LEU A 1161 -18.05 -3.63 -61.67
CA LEU A 1161 -17.93 -2.18 -61.55
C LEU A 1161 -18.78 -1.47 -62.63
N TYR A 1162 -19.76 -0.68 -62.20
CA TYR A 1162 -20.29 0.43 -63.02
C TYR A 1162 -19.51 1.69 -62.63
N ALA A 1163 -18.83 2.29 -63.62
CA ALA A 1163 -18.29 3.65 -63.49
C ALA A 1163 -19.46 4.63 -63.61
N ALA A 1164 -19.63 5.50 -62.62
CA ALA A 1164 -20.47 6.69 -62.70
C ALA A 1164 -19.58 7.91 -62.95
#